data_AF-A0A6N0I054-F1
#
_entry.id   AF-A0A6N0I054-F1
#
_cell.length_a   1.000
_cell.length_b   1.000
_cell.length_c   1.000
_cell.angle_alpha   90.00
_cell.angle_beta   90.00
_cell.angle_gamma   90.00
#
_symmetry.space_group_name_H-M   'P 1'
#
loop_
_entity.id
_entity.type
_entity.pdbx_description
1 polymer ?
#
loop_
_entity_poly.entity_id
_entity_poly.type
_entity_poly.pdbx_seq_one_letter_code
_entity_poly.pdbx_strand_id
1 'polypeptide(L)'
;MNALADEEQTKARPTKTNLKQWIAAAIFALIAIGLAQVVPTIEIAWVCAVLMLTIYLFAFEVVGVDVAAASVMVLLGLTSLLAPLMGLQQGLVDTNNLFNGFASNAVMSIIAVMIIGAGLDKTGIMSKVAGFILKVGGTTEGRIIPIISSTVGFISSFMQNVGAAALFLPVVSRISARSGLPMSRLLMPMGFTAILGGTVTMVGSSPLILLNDLILTSNQALPDAQQMETFGLFSVTPIGLALVATGIIYFVIAGRFVLPTSKGDEDVTSGQQTMDYFDQLYGVEYGVYEVLVPADSRLIGMSLDEIEGTCKVRIVAIEKGDGLRFGAQSVDRSTGIDAGTVLGVLGDNTNLENFVEKSKVDVKPELDIFADALVPNKSGIAEVVIPPGSNLIGKSARDVWMRKSYGLSLMAIHRGGETITREGGGVRDTPFQAGDALVVHTTWADLAHLENDRNFVVVTTEYPHEEVRPHKLGFAGLFFGIALCLVLFTDLRLSVALLTGAIGMVLTKVLSIEEAYEAVSWKTVFLLASLIPLGLAVETTGTAKWIAEQVLAVVGDQPIWVIQAAVAVLATFFTLVMSNVGATVLLVPLAVNIALGVGANPAVFALTVAIATSNSFLIPTHQVNALIMGPGGYRVPDFMKAGGIMTVLFLIVMMIMMNIIF
;
A
#
# COMPACT_ATOMS: atom_id res chain seq x y z
N MET A 1 11.54 -2.22 -2.74
CA MET A 1 11.20 -1.59 -1.46
C MET A 1 11.56 -0.11 -1.33
N ASN A 2 12.44 0.50 -2.15
CA ASN A 2 12.69 1.95 -2.07
C ASN A 2 11.61 2.85 -2.72
N ALA A 3 10.71 2.31 -3.53
CA ALA A 3 9.50 3.03 -3.97
C ALA A 3 8.47 3.26 -2.84
N LEU A 4 8.49 2.45 -1.77
CA LEU A 4 7.65 2.68 -0.59
C LEU A 4 8.23 3.79 0.31
N ALA A 5 9.56 3.98 0.27
CA ALA A 5 10.20 5.15 0.86
C ALA A 5 10.06 6.39 -0.05
N ASP A 6 10.01 6.22 -1.38
CA ASP A 6 9.91 7.32 -2.34
C ASP A 6 8.48 7.78 -2.67
N GLU A 7 7.43 7.02 -2.39
CA GLU A 7 6.09 7.62 -2.25
C GLU A 7 5.99 8.43 -0.94
N GLU A 8 6.79 8.11 0.08
CA GLU A 8 7.02 9.02 1.19
C GLU A 8 8.00 10.17 0.84
N GLN A 9 8.87 10.00 -0.16
CA GLN A 9 9.72 11.03 -0.76
C GLN A 9 9.29 11.42 -2.18
N THR A 10 8.00 11.68 -2.41
CA THR A 10 7.71 12.86 -3.23
C THR A 10 8.42 13.99 -2.49
N LYS A 11 9.63 14.35 -2.93
CA LYS A 11 10.19 15.67 -2.68
C LYS A 11 9.02 16.57 -3.01
N ALA A 12 8.39 17.10 -1.96
CA ALA A 12 7.46 18.19 -2.09
C ALA A 12 8.32 19.29 -2.70
N ARG A 13 8.38 19.32 -4.05
CA ARG A 13 8.74 20.53 -4.77
C ARG A 13 7.86 21.55 -4.08
N PRO A 14 8.41 22.60 -3.45
CA PRO A 14 7.58 23.59 -2.78
C PRO A 14 6.61 24.08 -3.84
N THR A 15 5.37 23.57 -3.76
CA THR A 15 4.32 23.93 -4.67
C THR A 15 4.14 25.39 -4.37
N LYS A 16 4.49 26.26 -5.34
CA LYS A 16 4.18 27.68 -5.25
C LYS A 16 2.73 27.76 -4.77
N THR A 17 2.53 28.32 -3.58
CA THR A 17 1.22 28.33 -2.93
C THR A 17 0.22 28.85 -3.94
N ASN A 18 -0.73 28.00 -4.30
CA ASN A 18 -1.62 28.29 -5.42
C ASN A 18 -2.59 29.39 -4.97
N LEU A 19 -3.02 30.27 -5.88
CA LEU A 19 -3.95 31.36 -5.55
C LEU A 19 -5.20 30.84 -4.82
N LYS A 20 -5.65 29.63 -5.16
CA LYS A 20 -6.74 28.91 -4.48
C LYS A 20 -6.48 28.65 -2.99
N GLN A 21 -5.26 28.29 -2.62
CA GLN A 21 -4.89 28.06 -1.21
C GLN A 21 -4.94 29.36 -0.42
N TRP A 22 -4.45 30.47 -0.99
CA TRP A 22 -4.55 31.80 -0.34
C TRP A 22 -5.99 32.29 -0.18
N ILE A 23 -6.83 32.09 -1.20
CA ILE A 23 -8.26 32.40 -1.10
C ILE A 23 -8.92 31.57 0.00
N ALA A 24 -8.65 30.26 0.03
CA ALA A 24 -9.15 29.38 1.07
C ALA A 24 -8.65 29.80 2.46
N ALA A 25 -7.38 30.15 2.61
CA ALA A 25 -6.82 30.64 3.87
C ALA A 25 -7.57 31.89 4.38
N ALA A 26 -7.83 32.84 3.49
CA ALA A 26 -8.61 34.03 3.83
C ALA A 26 -10.04 33.68 4.26
N ILE A 27 -10.70 32.74 3.57
CA ILE A 27 -12.04 32.27 3.94
C ILE A 27 -12.03 31.61 5.32
N PHE A 28 -11.11 30.67 5.58
CA PHE A 28 -11.00 30.00 6.86
C PHE A 28 -10.66 30.96 8.00
N ALA A 29 -9.81 31.95 7.75
CA ALA A 29 -9.51 33.01 8.71
C ALA A 29 -10.74 33.89 9.00
N LEU A 30 -11.52 34.26 7.98
CA LEU A 30 -12.76 35.01 8.15
C LEU A 30 -13.80 34.21 8.96
N ILE A 31 -13.93 32.91 8.70
CA ILE A 31 -14.82 32.05 9.48
C ILE A 31 -14.34 31.96 10.94
N ALA A 32 -13.03 31.79 11.17
CA ALA A 32 -12.48 31.77 12.52
C ALA A 32 -12.72 33.08 13.27
N ILE A 33 -12.55 34.24 12.61
CA ILE A 33 -12.87 35.56 13.18
C ILE A 33 -14.37 35.69 13.46
N GLY A 34 -15.23 35.21 12.56
CA GLY A 34 -16.67 35.20 12.77
C GLY A 34 -17.08 34.34 13.96
N LEU A 35 -16.53 33.14 14.09
CA LEU A 35 -16.75 32.24 15.23
C LEU A 35 -16.28 32.88 16.54
N ALA A 36 -15.13 33.55 16.53
CA ALA A 36 -14.58 34.23 17.71
C ALA A 36 -15.52 35.32 18.28
N GLN A 37 -16.48 35.83 17.50
CA GLN A 37 -17.48 36.80 17.96
C GLN A 37 -18.72 36.16 18.60
N VAL A 38 -18.95 34.86 18.37
CA VAL A 38 -20.17 34.14 18.79
C VAL A 38 -19.89 33.17 19.93
N VAL A 39 -18.65 32.69 20.04
CA VAL A 39 -18.23 31.76 21.10
C VAL A 39 -18.26 32.41 22.50
N PRO A 40 -18.54 31.62 23.55
CA PRO A 40 -18.79 32.16 24.88
C PRO A 40 -17.51 32.51 25.66
N THR A 41 -16.35 31.94 25.31
CA THR A 41 -15.08 32.17 26.01
C THR A 41 -13.91 32.37 25.04
N ILE A 42 -12.84 33.00 25.53
CA ILE A 42 -11.62 33.28 24.77
C ILE A 42 -10.87 31.98 24.46
N GLU A 43 -10.89 31.02 25.39
CA GLU A 43 -10.35 29.68 25.22
C GLU A 43 -10.97 28.98 24.01
N ILE A 44 -12.31 28.99 23.92
CA ILE A 44 -13.06 28.38 22.81
C ILE A 44 -12.77 29.11 21.50
N ALA A 45 -12.62 30.45 21.51
CA ALA A 45 -12.25 31.21 20.32
C ALA A 45 -10.92 30.75 19.73
N TRP A 46 -9.89 30.59 20.57
CA TRP A 46 -8.57 30.15 20.13
C TRP A 46 -8.55 28.69 19.69
N VAL A 47 -9.25 27.79 20.40
CA VAL A 47 -9.37 26.40 19.96
C VAL A 47 -10.10 26.30 18.62
N CYS A 48 -11.21 27.01 18.43
CA CYS A 48 -11.89 27.10 17.13
C CYS A 48 -10.97 27.64 16.02
N ALA A 49 -10.13 28.63 16.31
CA ALA A 49 -9.15 29.13 15.34
C ALA A 49 -8.10 28.08 14.97
N VAL A 50 -7.57 27.34 15.95
CA VAL A 50 -6.62 26.24 15.72
C VAL A 50 -7.28 25.09 14.97
N LEU A 51 -8.54 24.76 15.27
CA LEU A 51 -9.32 23.78 14.52
C LEU A 51 -9.49 24.18 13.06
N MET A 52 -9.90 25.43 12.79
CA MET A 52 -10.04 25.94 11.43
C MET A 52 -8.71 25.93 10.68
N LEU A 53 -7.62 26.31 11.35
CA LEU A 53 -6.27 26.20 10.79
C LEU A 53 -5.94 24.74 10.45
N THR A 54 -6.24 23.80 11.35
CA THR A 54 -5.94 22.38 11.16
C THR A 54 -6.73 21.79 9.99
N ILE A 55 -8.03 22.09 9.90
CA ILE A 55 -8.88 21.69 8.77
C ILE A 55 -8.36 22.30 7.48
N TYR A 56 -7.97 23.57 7.46
CA TYR A 56 -7.39 24.22 6.29
C TYR A 56 -6.08 23.54 5.83
N LEU A 57 -5.15 23.27 6.76
CA LEU A 57 -3.87 22.63 6.44
C LEU A 57 -4.05 21.23 5.83
N PHE A 58 -5.00 20.45 6.37
CA PHE A 58 -5.32 19.11 5.87
C PHE A 58 -6.11 19.14 4.55
N ALA A 59 -7.18 19.94 4.47
CA ALA A 59 -8.07 20.01 3.31
C ALA A 59 -7.36 20.45 2.02
N PHE A 60 -6.35 21.31 2.15
CA PHE A 60 -5.63 21.88 1.02
C PHE A 60 -4.20 21.35 0.88
N GLU A 61 -3.83 20.35 1.69
CA GLU A 61 -2.50 19.72 1.74
C GLU A 61 -1.37 20.75 1.59
N VAL A 62 -1.47 21.86 2.35
CA VAL A 62 -0.51 22.98 2.24
C VAL A 62 0.90 22.50 2.59
N VAL A 63 0.98 21.58 3.53
CA VAL A 63 2.16 20.81 3.95
C VAL A 63 1.73 19.36 4.16
N GLY A 64 2.71 18.45 4.30
CA GLY A 64 2.42 17.06 4.67
C GLY A 64 1.58 16.96 5.95
N VAL A 65 0.69 15.97 6.01
CA VAL A 65 -0.30 15.83 7.10
C VAL A 65 0.37 15.68 8.47
N ASP A 66 1.50 14.99 8.52
CA ASP A 66 2.39 14.86 9.68
C ASP A 66 3.02 16.19 10.09
N VAL A 67 3.49 16.98 9.13
CA VAL A 67 4.04 18.32 9.37
C VAL A 67 2.96 19.28 9.88
N ALA A 68 1.77 19.24 9.30
CA ALA A 68 0.63 20.03 9.76
C ALA A 68 0.25 19.66 11.19
N ALA A 69 0.15 18.37 11.52
CA ALA A 69 -0.15 17.90 12.86
C ALA A 69 0.92 18.32 13.88
N ALA A 70 2.21 18.13 13.56
CA ALA A 70 3.31 18.56 14.40
C ALA A 70 3.32 20.09 14.59
N SER A 71 3.01 20.85 13.55
CA SER A 71 2.88 22.31 13.63
C SER A 71 1.75 22.73 14.58
N VAL A 72 0.60 22.06 14.52
CA VAL A 72 -0.53 22.30 15.42
C VAL A 72 -0.16 21.97 16.87
N MET A 73 0.50 20.83 17.12
CA MET A 73 0.99 20.48 18.46
C MET A 73 1.96 21.54 19.00
N VAL A 74 2.93 21.99 18.19
CA VAL A 74 3.86 23.05 18.60
C VAL A 74 3.13 24.36 18.87
N LEU A 75 2.17 24.74 18.02
CA LEU A 75 1.34 25.93 18.25
C LEU A 75 0.54 25.84 19.56
N LEU A 76 -0.06 24.69 19.86
CA LEU A 76 -0.74 24.44 21.13
C LEU A 76 0.21 24.60 22.32
N GLY A 77 1.43 24.06 22.24
CA GLY A 77 2.45 24.26 23.27
C GLY A 77 2.87 25.72 23.44
N LEU A 78 3.02 26.45 22.34
CA LEU A 78 3.36 27.88 22.35
C LEU A 78 2.25 28.75 22.95
N THR A 79 1.00 28.27 23.01
CA THR A 79 -0.07 29.01 23.70
C THR A 79 0.22 29.22 25.19
N SER A 80 0.99 28.34 25.84
CA SER A 80 1.40 28.53 27.23
C SER A 80 2.34 29.73 27.41
N LEU A 81 3.17 30.02 26.41
CA LEU A 81 4.04 31.21 26.40
C LEU A 81 3.25 32.46 26.00
N LEU A 82 2.35 32.33 25.02
CA LEU A 82 1.58 33.43 24.45
C LEU A 82 0.30 33.75 25.25
N ALA A 83 -0.04 32.96 26.27
CA ALA A 83 -1.27 33.07 27.05
C ALA A 83 -1.56 34.52 27.51
N PRO A 84 -0.61 35.27 28.08
CA PRO A 84 -0.86 36.66 28.49
C PRO A 84 -1.23 37.60 27.33
N LEU A 85 -0.66 37.37 26.14
CA LEU A 85 -0.95 38.14 24.92
C LEU A 85 -2.27 37.72 24.27
N MET A 86 -2.66 36.46 24.47
CA MET A 86 -3.88 35.87 23.92
C MET A 86 -5.12 36.12 24.81
N GLY A 87 -4.93 36.71 26.00
CA GLY A 87 -6.01 36.92 26.98
C GLY A 87 -6.34 35.68 27.80
N LEU A 88 -5.47 34.67 27.80
CA LEU A 88 -5.64 33.40 28.51
C LEU A 88 -4.90 33.44 29.85
N GLN A 89 -5.44 32.78 30.88
CA GLN A 89 -4.77 32.65 32.17
C GLN A 89 -3.64 31.61 32.14
N GLN A 90 -3.79 30.58 31.32
CA GLN A 90 -2.86 29.48 31.12
C GLN A 90 -2.90 29.08 29.63
N GLY A 91 -1.94 28.28 29.18
CA GLY A 91 -2.00 27.71 27.82
C GLY A 91 -3.22 26.81 27.63
N LEU A 92 -3.60 26.58 26.37
CA LEU A 92 -4.73 25.71 26.02
C LEU A 92 -4.47 24.23 26.40
N VAL A 93 -3.20 23.84 26.48
CA VAL A 93 -2.75 22.50 26.86
C VAL A 93 -1.58 22.61 27.84
N ASP A 94 -1.58 21.80 28.89
CA ASP A 94 -0.42 21.68 29.79
C ASP A 94 0.80 21.17 29.01
N THR A 95 1.90 21.92 29.08
CA THR A 95 3.16 21.56 28.43
C THR A 95 3.72 20.22 28.89
N ASN A 96 3.40 19.78 30.12
CA ASN A 96 3.80 18.45 30.61
C ASN A 96 3.06 17.32 29.88
N ASN A 97 1.86 17.59 29.38
CA ASN A 97 1.02 16.62 28.69
C ASN A 97 1.08 16.73 27.15
N LEU A 98 1.74 17.78 26.63
CA LEU A 98 1.80 18.07 25.20
C LEU A 98 2.36 16.91 24.38
N PHE A 99 3.37 16.20 24.88
CA PHE A 99 4.02 15.09 24.17
C PHE A 99 3.52 13.70 24.59
N ASN A 100 2.50 13.62 25.46
CA ASN A 100 1.99 12.33 25.95
C ASN A 100 1.42 11.46 24.81
N GLY A 101 1.02 12.08 23.69
CA GLY A 101 0.59 11.35 22.49
C GLY A 101 1.65 10.37 21.97
N PHE A 102 2.95 10.66 22.10
CA PHE A 102 4.03 9.75 21.69
C PHE A 102 4.15 8.52 22.59
N ALA A 103 3.73 8.64 23.86
CA ALA A 103 3.68 7.53 24.82
C ALA A 103 2.30 6.86 24.89
N SER A 104 1.39 7.21 23.98
CA SER A 104 0.03 6.69 23.95
C SER A 104 0.00 5.19 23.59
N ASN A 105 -1.04 4.50 24.05
CA ASN A 105 -1.19 3.07 23.80
C ASN A 105 -1.43 2.82 22.30
N ALA A 106 -2.20 3.69 21.65
CA ALA A 106 -2.49 3.65 20.23
C ALA A 106 -1.22 3.78 19.37
N VAL A 107 -0.36 4.77 19.63
CA VAL A 107 0.86 4.99 18.86
C VAL A 107 1.81 3.80 18.99
N MET A 108 2.04 3.31 20.21
CA MET A 108 2.91 2.16 20.44
C MET A 108 2.33 0.86 19.83
N SER A 109 1.01 0.70 19.84
CA SER A 109 0.33 -0.43 19.20
C SER A 109 0.51 -0.39 17.67
N ILE A 110 0.37 0.77 17.05
CA ILE A 110 0.54 0.93 15.58
C ILE A 110 1.96 0.60 15.15
N ILE A 111 2.98 1.07 15.90
CA ILE A 111 4.38 0.70 15.66
C ILE A 111 4.54 -0.83 15.68
N ALA A 112 3.99 -1.50 16.70
CA ALA A 112 4.08 -2.95 16.82
C ALA A 112 3.38 -3.70 15.68
N VAL A 113 2.20 -3.24 15.25
CA VAL A 113 1.44 -3.84 14.14
C VAL A 113 2.19 -3.71 12.82
N MET A 114 2.81 -2.56 12.55
CA MET A 114 3.62 -2.35 11.35
C MET A 114 4.84 -3.29 11.32
N ILE A 115 5.52 -3.45 12.47
CA ILE A 115 6.63 -4.40 12.59
C ILE A 115 6.17 -5.85 12.41
N ILE A 116 5.07 -6.24 13.05
CA ILE A 116 4.48 -7.59 12.90
C ILE A 116 4.11 -7.87 11.45
N GLY A 117 3.46 -6.90 10.78
CA GLY A 117 3.08 -7.01 9.38
C GLY A 117 4.28 -7.22 8.47
N ALA A 118 5.33 -6.42 8.63
CA ALA A 118 6.58 -6.57 7.88
C ALA A 118 7.29 -7.90 8.18
N GLY A 119 7.29 -8.35 9.45
CA GLY A 119 7.86 -9.65 9.83
C GLY A 119 7.12 -10.83 9.19
N LEU A 120 5.79 -10.79 9.15
CA LEU A 120 4.98 -11.79 8.44
C LEU A 120 5.26 -11.78 6.94
N ASP A 121 5.38 -10.59 6.34
CA ASP A 121 5.66 -10.46 4.93
C ASP A 121 7.03 -11.03 4.53
N LYS A 122 8.08 -10.70 5.29
CA LYS A 122 9.44 -11.23 5.08
C LYS A 122 9.52 -12.75 5.12
N THR A 123 8.51 -13.45 5.65
CA THR A 123 8.46 -14.93 5.61
C THR A 123 7.94 -15.51 4.30
N GLY A 124 7.53 -14.67 3.33
CA GLY A 124 6.97 -15.12 2.06
C GLY A 124 5.59 -15.79 2.19
N ILE A 125 4.90 -15.58 3.32
CA ILE A 125 3.56 -16.14 3.55
C ILE A 125 2.58 -15.75 2.43
N MET A 126 2.72 -14.54 1.88
CA MET A 126 1.87 -14.02 0.82
C MET A 126 2.01 -14.78 -0.49
N SER A 127 3.21 -15.26 -0.83
CA SER A 127 3.40 -16.13 -2.01
C SER A 127 2.67 -17.47 -1.87
N LYS A 128 2.57 -18.02 -0.65
CA LYS A 128 1.79 -19.24 -0.39
C LYS A 128 0.29 -18.97 -0.48
N VAL A 129 -0.17 -17.83 0.05
CA VAL A 129 -1.56 -17.38 -0.06
C VAL A 129 -1.96 -17.23 -1.53
N ALA A 130 -1.13 -16.59 -2.36
CA ALA A 130 -1.36 -16.48 -3.81
C ALA A 130 -1.54 -17.85 -4.49
N GLY A 131 -0.65 -18.80 -4.19
CA GLY A 131 -0.75 -20.17 -4.71
C GLY A 131 -2.02 -20.89 -4.28
N PHE A 132 -2.47 -20.68 -3.04
CA PHE A 132 -3.73 -21.22 -2.54
C PHE A 132 -4.93 -20.62 -3.26
N ILE A 133 -4.98 -19.30 -3.42
CA ILE A 133 -6.07 -18.60 -4.14
C ILE A 133 -6.20 -19.13 -5.57
N LEU A 134 -5.09 -19.27 -6.29
CA LEU A 134 -5.08 -19.79 -7.65
C LEU A 134 -5.52 -21.26 -7.74
N LYS A 135 -5.07 -22.10 -6.79
CA LYS A 135 -5.43 -23.51 -6.75
C LYS A 135 -6.93 -23.72 -6.48
N VAL A 136 -7.54 -22.87 -5.66
CA VAL A 136 -8.94 -23.01 -5.24
C VAL A 136 -9.91 -22.24 -6.16
N GLY A 137 -9.50 -21.06 -6.65
CA GLY A 137 -10.34 -20.15 -7.43
C GLY A 137 -10.50 -20.50 -8.91
N GLY A 138 -9.50 -21.16 -9.52
CA GLY A 138 -9.50 -21.43 -10.96
C GLY A 138 -9.22 -20.16 -11.78
N THR A 139 -9.99 -19.93 -12.85
CA THR A 139 -9.81 -18.80 -13.79
C THR A 139 -11.03 -17.87 -13.91
N THR A 140 -12.11 -18.12 -13.17
CA THR A 140 -13.36 -17.35 -13.33
C THR A 140 -13.48 -16.22 -12.30
N GLU A 141 -13.87 -15.03 -12.78
CA GLU A 141 -14.06 -13.82 -11.97
C GLU A 141 -14.96 -14.05 -10.74
N GLY A 142 -16.09 -14.74 -10.92
CA GLY A 142 -17.05 -15.04 -9.85
C GLY A 142 -16.54 -15.97 -8.73
N ARG A 143 -15.40 -16.64 -8.93
CA ARG A 143 -14.73 -17.42 -7.88
C ARG A 143 -13.52 -16.69 -7.31
N ILE A 144 -12.73 -16.05 -8.18
CA ILE A 144 -11.49 -15.38 -7.79
C ILE A 144 -11.77 -14.14 -6.93
N ILE A 145 -12.71 -13.28 -7.33
CA ILE A 145 -13.02 -12.04 -6.59
C ILE A 145 -13.37 -12.33 -5.12
N PRO A 146 -14.38 -13.17 -4.80
CA PRO A 146 -14.72 -13.42 -3.41
C PRO A 146 -13.58 -14.06 -2.61
N ILE A 147 -12.75 -14.91 -3.22
CA ILE A 147 -11.58 -15.50 -2.54
C ILE A 147 -10.52 -14.44 -2.23
N ILE A 148 -10.14 -13.62 -3.21
CA ILE A 148 -9.19 -12.51 -3.01
C ILE A 148 -9.73 -11.58 -1.93
N SER A 149 -10.97 -11.11 -2.09
CA SER A 149 -11.60 -10.17 -1.16
C SER A 149 -11.72 -10.71 0.26
N SER A 150 -12.08 -11.99 0.42
CA SER A 150 -12.17 -12.62 1.75
C SER A 150 -10.79 -12.74 2.40
N THR A 151 -9.79 -13.13 1.62
CA THR A 151 -8.43 -13.35 2.13
C THR A 151 -7.78 -12.02 2.52
N VAL A 152 -7.94 -10.99 1.69
CA VAL A 152 -7.43 -9.63 1.96
C VAL A 152 -8.16 -9.03 3.15
N GLY A 153 -9.49 -9.13 3.21
CA GLY A 153 -10.27 -8.63 4.34
C GLY A 153 -9.88 -9.28 5.67
N PHE A 154 -9.60 -10.59 5.67
CA PHE A 154 -9.10 -11.29 6.86
C PHE A 154 -7.67 -10.86 7.25
N ILE A 155 -6.77 -10.69 6.29
CA ILE A 155 -5.40 -10.25 6.60
C ILE A 155 -5.41 -8.80 7.11
N SER A 156 -6.20 -7.94 6.48
CA SER A 156 -6.38 -6.53 6.88
C SER A 156 -7.09 -6.36 8.22
N SER A 157 -7.73 -7.40 8.76
CA SER A 157 -8.30 -7.33 10.11
C SER A 157 -7.24 -7.38 11.20
N PHE A 158 -6.01 -7.81 10.90
CA PHE A 158 -4.91 -7.90 11.86
C PHE A 158 -3.68 -7.08 11.47
N MET A 159 -3.72 -6.47 10.29
CA MET A 159 -2.61 -5.72 9.71
C MET A 159 -3.14 -4.42 9.14
N GLN A 160 -2.32 -3.38 9.16
CA GLN A 160 -2.68 -2.08 8.62
C GLN A 160 -3.13 -2.19 7.15
N ASN A 161 -4.24 -1.54 6.81
CA ASN A 161 -4.88 -1.58 5.48
C ASN A 161 -3.88 -1.43 4.30
N VAL A 162 -2.93 -0.49 4.43
CA VAL A 162 -1.93 -0.22 3.38
C VAL A 162 -0.95 -1.36 3.23
N GLY A 163 -0.47 -1.90 4.35
CA GLY A 163 0.38 -3.10 4.33
C GLY A 163 -0.36 -4.24 3.64
N ALA A 164 -1.60 -4.52 4.03
CA ALA A 164 -2.38 -5.58 3.40
C ALA A 164 -2.52 -5.37 1.88
N ALA A 165 -2.88 -4.17 1.43
CA ALA A 165 -3.03 -3.88 0.01
C ALA A 165 -1.71 -3.97 -0.78
N ALA A 166 -0.60 -3.43 -0.23
CA ALA A 166 0.72 -3.49 -0.85
C ALA A 166 1.20 -4.93 -1.04
N LEU A 167 0.96 -5.78 -0.04
CA LEU A 167 1.31 -7.20 -0.11
C LEU A 167 0.45 -7.98 -1.11
N PHE A 168 -0.80 -7.56 -1.30
CA PHE A 168 -1.69 -8.20 -2.26
C PHE A 168 -1.53 -7.70 -3.69
N LEU A 169 -1.00 -6.50 -3.92
CA LEU A 169 -0.76 -5.99 -5.26
C LEU A 169 0.06 -6.96 -6.16
N PRO A 170 1.22 -7.49 -5.74
CA PRO A 170 1.96 -8.48 -6.53
C PRO A 170 1.21 -9.82 -6.66
N VAL A 171 0.41 -10.20 -5.65
CA VAL A 171 -0.41 -11.41 -5.66
C VAL A 171 -1.52 -11.30 -6.71
N VAL A 172 -2.22 -10.17 -6.73
CA VAL A 172 -3.28 -9.90 -7.71
C VAL A 172 -2.71 -9.80 -9.12
N SER A 173 -1.50 -9.21 -9.28
CA SER A 173 -0.78 -9.18 -10.55
C SER A 173 -0.51 -10.60 -11.07
N ARG A 174 0.02 -11.48 -10.22
CA ARG A 174 0.25 -12.89 -10.56
C ARG A 174 -1.05 -13.63 -10.89
N ILE A 175 -2.14 -13.32 -10.16
CA ILE A 175 -3.45 -13.92 -10.44
C ILE A 175 -4.00 -13.45 -11.78
N SER A 176 -3.88 -12.16 -12.09
CA SER A 176 -4.28 -11.56 -13.36
C SER A 176 -3.53 -12.23 -14.52
N ALA A 177 -2.19 -12.29 -14.45
CA ALA A 177 -1.35 -12.91 -15.46
C ALA A 177 -1.67 -14.41 -15.69
N ARG A 178 -2.06 -15.15 -14.65
CA ARG A 178 -2.36 -16.58 -14.77
C ARG A 178 -3.81 -16.90 -15.14
N SER A 179 -4.75 -16.02 -14.80
CA SER A 179 -6.19 -16.25 -15.04
C SER A 179 -6.71 -15.56 -16.30
N GLY A 180 -5.91 -14.69 -16.91
CA GLY A 180 -6.32 -13.83 -18.04
C GLY A 180 -7.32 -12.75 -17.63
N LEU A 181 -7.61 -12.58 -16.34
CA LEU A 181 -8.55 -11.55 -15.86
C LEU A 181 -7.86 -10.19 -15.79
N PRO A 182 -8.49 -9.10 -16.27
CA PRO A 182 -7.90 -7.77 -16.19
C PRO A 182 -7.58 -7.36 -14.75
N MET A 183 -6.37 -6.86 -14.52
CA MET A 183 -5.90 -6.36 -13.22
C MET A 183 -6.86 -5.31 -12.62
N SER A 184 -7.38 -4.42 -13.48
CA SER A 184 -8.37 -3.39 -13.15
C SER A 184 -9.71 -3.94 -12.62
N ARG A 185 -10.05 -5.22 -12.81
CA ARG A 185 -11.23 -5.83 -12.20
C ARG A 185 -10.97 -6.47 -10.85
N LEU A 186 -9.72 -6.83 -10.56
CA LEU A 186 -9.36 -7.51 -9.31
C LEU A 186 -8.90 -6.53 -8.22
N LEU A 187 -8.29 -5.41 -8.58
CA LEU A 187 -7.69 -4.48 -7.60
C LEU A 187 -8.69 -3.69 -6.77
N MET A 188 -9.78 -3.19 -7.36
CA MET A 188 -10.79 -2.42 -6.61
C MET A 188 -11.55 -3.29 -5.58
N PRO A 189 -12.01 -4.51 -5.90
CA PRO A 189 -12.54 -5.43 -4.89
C PRO A 189 -11.53 -5.75 -3.79
N MET A 190 -10.26 -5.97 -4.15
CA MET A 190 -9.18 -6.21 -3.20
C MET A 190 -8.99 -5.01 -2.25
N GLY A 191 -8.82 -3.80 -2.79
CA GLY A 191 -8.54 -2.60 -2.00
C GLY A 191 -9.71 -2.20 -1.10
N PHE A 192 -10.95 -2.26 -1.61
CA PHE A 192 -12.12 -1.93 -0.80
C PHE A 192 -12.30 -2.94 0.34
N THR A 193 -12.10 -4.23 0.08
CA THR A 193 -12.18 -5.24 1.14
C THR A 193 -10.99 -5.20 2.11
N ALA A 194 -9.83 -4.69 1.71
CA ALA A 194 -8.76 -4.33 2.66
C ALA A 194 -9.25 -3.26 3.63
N ILE A 195 -9.80 -2.14 3.12
CA ILE A 195 -10.32 -1.04 3.96
C ILE A 195 -11.42 -1.55 4.90
N LEU A 196 -12.37 -2.36 4.38
CA LEU A 196 -13.44 -2.96 5.19
C LEU A 196 -12.89 -3.95 6.22
N GLY A 197 -11.88 -4.74 5.87
CA GLY A 197 -11.21 -5.67 6.78
C GLY A 197 -10.62 -4.97 8.00
N GLY A 198 -10.11 -3.75 7.82
CA GLY A 198 -9.62 -2.89 8.89
C GLY A 198 -10.67 -2.50 9.94
N THR A 199 -11.96 -2.75 9.69
CA THR A 199 -13.07 -2.50 10.64
C THR A 199 -13.45 -3.73 11.47
N VAL A 200 -12.85 -4.90 11.20
CA VAL A 200 -13.15 -6.17 11.89
C VAL A 200 -12.53 -6.25 13.28
N THR A 201 -11.41 -5.59 13.53
CA THR A 201 -10.82 -5.53 14.88
C THR A 201 -10.44 -4.12 15.25
N MET A 202 -10.28 -3.87 16.54
CA MET A 202 -9.76 -2.60 17.06
C MET A 202 -8.33 -2.29 16.57
N VAL A 203 -7.63 -3.26 15.98
CA VAL A 203 -6.25 -3.12 15.49
C VAL A 203 -6.17 -3.02 13.96
N GLY A 204 -7.26 -3.28 13.24
CA GLY A 204 -7.25 -3.30 11.78
C GLY A 204 -7.08 -1.92 11.13
N SER A 205 -7.43 -0.84 11.83
CA SER A 205 -7.35 0.51 11.27
C SER A 205 -6.94 1.57 12.30
N SER A 206 -6.24 2.61 11.84
CA SER A 206 -5.77 3.70 12.71
C SER A 206 -6.87 4.41 13.50
N PRO A 207 -8.06 4.72 12.93
CA PRO A 207 -9.19 5.26 13.70
C PRO A 207 -9.59 4.39 14.89
N LEU A 208 -9.66 3.07 14.70
CA LEU A 208 -10.09 2.15 15.76
C LEU A 208 -9.01 1.94 16.82
N ILE A 209 -7.73 1.86 16.42
CA ILE A 209 -6.63 1.76 17.39
C ILE A 209 -6.62 2.97 18.33
N LEU A 210 -6.87 4.15 17.79
CA LEU A 210 -6.84 5.40 18.54
C LEU A 210 -8.14 5.68 19.33
N LEU A 211 -9.26 5.03 19.01
CA LEU A 211 -10.55 5.24 19.66
C LEU A 211 -10.48 5.10 21.19
N ASN A 212 -9.86 4.03 21.71
CA ASN A 212 -9.78 3.80 23.15
C ASN A 212 -8.97 4.90 23.86
N ASP A 213 -7.92 5.43 23.24
CA ASP A 213 -7.14 6.52 23.82
C ASP A 213 -7.93 7.84 23.82
N LEU A 214 -8.75 8.09 22.80
CA LEU A 214 -9.67 9.25 22.79
C LEU A 214 -10.80 9.11 23.81
N ILE A 215 -11.33 7.89 24.01
CA ILE A 215 -12.31 7.60 25.07
C ILE A 215 -11.71 7.92 26.44
N LEU A 216 -10.50 7.42 26.71
CA LEU A 216 -9.78 7.68 27.95
C LEU A 216 -9.48 9.18 28.14
N THR A 217 -9.18 9.89 27.06
CA THR A 217 -8.97 11.34 27.09
C THR A 217 -10.27 12.07 27.42
N SER A 218 -11.38 11.69 26.78
CA SER A 218 -12.70 12.29 27.02
C SER A 218 -13.18 12.02 28.46
N ASN A 219 -12.91 10.82 28.98
CA ASN A 219 -13.24 10.45 30.36
C ASN A 219 -12.59 11.36 31.42
N GLN A 220 -11.48 12.03 31.11
CA GLN A 220 -10.84 12.98 32.05
C GLN A 220 -11.70 14.23 32.29
N ALA A 221 -12.56 14.60 31.33
CA ALA A 221 -13.47 15.73 31.43
C ALA A 221 -14.88 15.33 31.90
N LEU A 222 -15.17 14.02 31.94
CA LEU A 222 -16.48 13.50 32.34
C LEU A 222 -16.54 13.17 33.84
N PRO A 223 -17.69 13.41 34.51
CA PRO A 223 -17.91 12.93 35.86
C PRO A 223 -17.80 11.40 35.95
N ASP A 224 -17.39 10.86 37.10
CA ASP A 224 -17.19 9.41 37.32
C ASP A 224 -18.40 8.56 36.89
N ALA A 225 -19.62 9.07 37.08
CA ALA A 225 -20.86 8.37 36.71
C ALA A 225 -21.14 8.32 35.20
N GLN A 226 -20.45 9.11 34.39
CA GLN A 226 -20.61 9.22 32.93
C GLN A 226 -19.37 8.75 32.16
N GLN A 227 -18.36 8.23 32.86
CA GLN A 227 -17.17 7.68 32.23
C GLN A 227 -17.51 6.45 31.39
N MET A 228 -16.91 6.39 30.22
CA MET A 228 -17.09 5.33 29.24
C MET A 228 -16.13 4.18 29.49
N GLU A 229 -16.59 2.96 29.29
CA GLU A 229 -15.71 1.79 29.19
C GLU A 229 -15.01 1.76 27.82
N THR A 230 -13.82 1.17 27.78
CA THR A 230 -13.07 0.96 26.53
C THR A 230 -13.55 -0.29 25.81
N PHE A 231 -13.36 -0.34 24.49
CA PHE A 231 -13.71 -1.50 23.68
C PHE A 231 -12.58 -2.53 23.65
N GLY A 232 -12.91 -3.79 23.92
CA GLY A 232 -12.00 -4.92 23.70
C GLY A 232 -11.73 -5.16 22.20
N LEU A 233 -10.71 -5.96 21.88
CA LEU A 233 -10.22 -6.16 20.50
C LEU A 233 -11.31 -6.50 19.48
N PHE A 234 -12.25 -7.38 19.87
CA PHE A 234 -13.28 -7.94 18.99
C PHE A 234 -14.67 -7.35 19.19
N SER A 235 -14.80 -6.24 19.93
CA SER A 235 -16.09 -5.57 20.14
C SER A 235 -16.74 -5.14 18.83
N VAL A 236 -15.92 -4.80 17.83
CA VAL A 236 -16.34 -4.36 16.49
C VAL A 236 -16.50 -5.49 15.48
N THR A 237 -16.07 -6.72 15.82
CA THR A 237 -16.05 -7.86 14.89
C THR A 237 -17.38 -8.13 14.21
N PRO A 238 -18.54 -8.14 14.91
CA PRO A 238 -19.83 -8.37 14.23
C PRO A 238 -20.12 -7.33 13.15
N ILE A 239 -19.81 -6.05 13.43
CA ILE A 239 -20.03 -4.94 12.50
C ILE A 239 -19.06 -5.07 11.31
N GLY A 240 -17.77 -5.26 11.57
CA GLY A 240 -16.77 -5.39 10.53
C GLY A 240 -16.96 -6.61 9.64
N LEU A 241 -17.36 -7.76 10.19
CA LEU A 241 -17.71 -8.95 9.39
C LEU A 241 -18.92 -8.69 8.49
N ALA A 242 -19.95 -8.00 8.98
CA ALA A 242 -21.09 -7.62 8.17
C ALA A 242 -20.69 -6.66 7.04
N LEU A 243 -19.79 -5.71 7.31
CA LEU A 243 -19.25 -4.78 6.30
C LEU A 243 -18.42 -5.49 5.24
N VAL A 244 -17.50 -6.38 5.64
CA VAL A 244 -16.69 -7.20 4.72
C VAL A 244 -17.59 -8.10 3.87
N ALA A 245 -18.55 -8.79 4.47
CA ALA A 245 -19.52 -9.62 3.75
C ALA A 245 -20.32 -8.78 2.74
N THR A 246 -20.77 -7.59 3.12
CA THR A 246 -21.48 -6.67 2.24
C THR A 246 -20.61 -6.24 1.07
N GLY A 247 -19.34 -5.90 1.30
CA GLY A 247 -18.39 -5.56 0.24
C GLY A 247 -18.16 -6.71 -0.74
N ILE A 248 -17.98 -7.94 -0.24
CA ILE A 248 -17.82 -9.14 -1.07
C ILE A 248 -19.08 -9.37 -1.92
N ILE A 249 -20.26 -9.36 -1.30
CA ILE A 249 -21.55 -9.55 -1.99
C ILE A 249 -21.75 -8.47 -3.05
N TYR A 250 -21.41 -7.22 -2.73
CA TYR A 250 -21.48 -6.09 -3.65
C TYR A 250 -20.63 -6.32 -4.90
N PHE A 251 -19.35 -6.69 -4.76
CA PHE A 251 -18.49 -6.92 -5.93
C PHE A 251 -18.88 -8.18 -6.71
N VAL A 252 -19.36 -9.23 -6.04
CA VAL A 252 -19.83 -10.44 -6.72
C VAL A 252 -21.08 -10.17 -7.58
N ILE A 253 -22.02 -9.37 -7.08
CA ILE A 253 -23.30 -9.11 -7.78
C ILE A 253 -23.19 -7.94 -8.76
N ALA A 254 -22.62 -6.82 -8.31
CA ALA A 254 -22.58 -5.56 -9.04
C ALA A 254 -21.24 -5.30 -9.75
N GLY A 255 -20.20 -6.11 -9.50
CA GLY A 255 -18.86 -5.92 -10.07
C GLY A 255 -18.88 -5.77 -11.58
N ARG A 256 -19.65 -6.60 -12.29
CA ARG A 256 -19.81 -6.53 -13.76
C ARG A 256 -20.33 -5.18 -14.29
N PHE A 257 -21.05 -4.41 -13.48
CA PHE A 257 -21.64 -3.13 -13.86
C PHE A 257 -20.83 -1.94 -13.35
N VAL A 258 -20.21 -2.12 -12.19
CA VAL A 258 -19.54 -1.06 -11.44
C VAL A 258 -18.08 -0.95 -11.84
N LEU A 259 -17.38 -2.08 -11.95
CA LEU A 259 -15.94 -2.10 -12.19
C LEU A 259 -15.63 -1.59 -13.60
N PRO A 260 -14.65 -0.69 -13.74
CA PRO A 260 -14.23 -0.24 -15.05
C PRO A 260 -13.63 -1.42 -15.81
N THR A 261 -14.03 -1.57 -17.07
CA THR A 261 -13.34 -2.47 -18.01
C THR A 261 -12.37 -1.57 -18.75
N SER A 262 -11.13 -1.49 -18.29
CA SER A 262 -10.14 -0.70 -19.03
C SER A 262 -9.92 -1.36 -20.39
N LYS A 263 -10.11 -0.60 -21.48
CA LYS A 263 -9.71 -0.98 -22.85
C LYS A 263 -8.18 -0.84 -23.04
N GLY A 264 -7.41 -1.00 -21.96
CA GLY A 264 -5.99 -0.71 -21.89
C GLY A 264 -5.14 -1.96 -21.67
N ASP A 265 -5.55 -3.09 -22.24
CA ASP A 265 -4.76 -4.35 -22.23
C ASP A 265 -3.58 -4.31 -23.21
N GLU A 266 -3.15 -3.13 -23.68
CA GLU A 266 -1.90 -3.02 -24.45
C GLU A 266 -0.77 -2.33 -23.69
N ASP A 267 -1.02 -1.37 -22.79
CA ASP A 267 0.08 -0.69 -22.12
C ASP A 267 -0.25 -0.31 -20.67
N VAL A 268 0.78 -0.38 -19.83
CA VAL A 268 0.86 0.10 -18.44
C VAL A 268 0.62 -0.98 -17.38
N THR A 269 1.51 -1.98 -17.35
CA THR A 269 2.05 -2.47 -16.08
C THR A 269 3.22 -1.58 -15.64
N SER A 270 3.48 -1.42 -14.34
CA SER A 270 4.59 -0.59 -13.86
C SER A 270 5.99 -1.10 -14.25
N GLY A 271 6.10 -2.35 -14.74
CA GLY A 271 7.31 -2.84 -15.44
C GLY A 271 7.44 -2.32 -16.88
N GLN A 272 6.33 -1.86 -17.46
CA GLN A 272 6.25 -1.31 -18.81
C GLN A 272 6.75 0.13 -18.86
N GLN A 273 6.79 0.90 -17.77
CA GLN A 273 7.49 2.20 -17.76
C GLN A 273 9.00 2.03 -17.99
N THR A 274 9.57 0.92 -17.52
CA THR A 274 10.95 0.54 -17.78
C THR A 274 11.09 0.07 -19.24
N MET A 275 10.17 -0.76 -19.75
CA MET A 275 10.17 -1.16 -21.18
C MET A 275 9.96 0.04 -22.12
N ASP A 276 9.00 0.93 -21.89
CA ASP A 276 8.76 2.16 -22.64
C ASP A 276 9.96 3.11 -22.61
N TYR A 277 10.66 3.22 -21.47
CA TYR A 277 11.91 3.98 -21.37
C TYR A 277 13.01 3.35 -22.23
N PHE A 278 13.16 2.02 -22.19
CA PHE A 278 14.12 1.29 -23.02
C PHE A 278 13.74 1.33 -24.51
N ASP A 279 12.46 1.30 -24.84
CA ASP A 279 11.90 1.40 -26.18
C ASP A 279 12.13 2.79 -26.77
N GLN A 280 11.89 3.85 -25.99
CA GLN A 280 12.12 5.24 -26.43
C GLN A 280 13.60 5.64 -26.48
N LEU A 281 14.45 5.10 -25.59
CA LEU A 281 15.86 5.49 -25.50
C LEU A 281 16.79 4.64 -26.40
N TYR A 282 16.48 3.35 -26.58
CA TYR A 282 17.34 2.42 -27.34
C TYR A 282 16.66 1.84 -28.59
N GLY A 283 15.34 2.04 -28.79
CA GLY A 283 14.62 1.64 -30.00
C GLY A 283 14.42 0.13 -30.14
N VAL A 284 14.17 -0.59 -29.04
CA VAL A 284 14.18 -2.06 -29.05
C VAL A 284 12.91 -2.70 -28.50
N GLU A 285 11.92 -2.87 -29.38
CA GLU A 285 10.61 -3.46 -29.10
C GLU A 285 10.74 -4.98 -28.83
N TYR A 286 10.56 -5.42 -27.58
CA TYR A 286 10.69 -6.83 -27.21
C TYR A 286 9.49 -7.35 -26.41
N GLY A 287 8.83 -8.39 -26.95
CA GLY A 287 7.84 -9.19 -26.23
C GLY A 287 8.45 -10.46 -25.63
N VAL A 288 7.79 -11.02 -24.61
CA VAL A 288 8.16 -12.31 -23.97
C VAL A 288 7.12 -13.37 -24.35
N TYR A 289 7.59 -14.49 -24.91
CA TYR A 289 6.77 -15.55 -25.47
C TYR A 289 7.15 -16.92 -24.90
N GLU A 290 6.16 -17.78 -24.64
CA GLU A 290 6.39 -19.19 -24.30
C GLU A 290 6.12 -20.06 -25.52
N VAL A 291 7.09 -20.88 -25.87
CA VAL A 291 7.08 -21.68 -27.10
C VAL A 291 7.36 -23.14 -26.78
N LEU A 292 6.48 -24.03 -27.22
CA LEU A 292 6.65 -25.48 -27.14
C LEU A 292 7.34 -26.00 -28.41
N VAL A 293 8.30 -26.91 -28.23
CA VAL A 293 9.00 -27.59 -29.33
C VAL A 293 8.29 -28.93 -29.62
N PRO A 294 7.45 -29.03 -30.67
CA PRO A 294 6.79 -30.28 -31.04
C PRO A 294 7.77 -31.29 -31.65
N ALA A 295 7.34 -32.55 -31.76
CA ALA A 295 8.19 -33.65 -32.22
C ALA A 295 8.65 -33.54 -33.69
N ASP A 296 8.00 -32.68 -34.49
CA ASP A 296 8.35 -32.40 -35.88
C ASP A 296 9.11 -31.07 -36.06
N SER A 297 9.49 -30.42 -34.95
CA SER A 297 10.23 -29.17 -34.96
C SER A 297 11.65 -29.34 -35.52
N ARG A 298 12.10 -28.32 -36.26
CA ARG A 298 13.47 -28.27 -36.78
C ARG A 298 14.52 -27.90 -35.73
N LEU A 299 14.10 -27.54 -34.52
CA LEU A 299 15.00 -27.22 -33.42
C LEU A 299 15.57 -28.45 -32.72
N ILE A 300 14.98 -29.63 -32.95
CA ILE A 300 15.42 -30.86 -32.29
C ILE A 300 16.87 -31.18 -32.69
N GLY A 301 17.71 -31.39 -31.68
CA GLY A 301 19.14 -31.66 -31.87
C GLY A 301 20.00 -30.41 -32.08
N MET A 302 19.42 -29.21 -32.20
CA MET A 302 20.17 -27.96 -32.21
C MET A 302 20.54 -27.53 -30.78
N SER A 303 21.66 -26.83 -30.68
CA SER A 303 22.04 -26.11 -29.46
C SER A 303 21.42 -24.71 -29.42
N LEU A 304 21.25 -24.16 -28.22
CA LEU A 304 20.77 -22.78 -28.06
C LEU A 304 21.61 -21.76 -28.84
N ASP A 305 22.92 -21.96 -28.90
CA ASP A 305 23.80 -21.05 -29.63
C ASP A 305 23.48 -21.00 -31.13
N GLU A 306 23.12 -22.14 -31.73
CA GLU A 306 22.76 -22.25 -33.14
C GLU A 306 21.39 -21.63 -33.41
N ILE A 307 20.44 -21.79 -32.49
CA ILE A 307 19.10 -21.20 -32.56
C ILE A 307 19.20 -19.68 -32.45
N GLU A 308 19.91 -19.20 -31.43
CA GLU A 308 20.24 -17.79 -31.21
C GLU A 308 21.29 -17.26 -32.20
N GLY A 309 21.80 -18.06 -33.13
CA GLY A 309 22.55 -17.60 -34.28
C GLY A 309 21.63 -17.35 -35.47
N THR A 310 20.78 -18.34 -35.74
CA THR A 310 20.00 -18.45 -36.99
C THR A 310 18.70 -17.64 -36.97
N CYS A 311 18.02 -17.58 -35.81
CA CYS A 311 16.61 -17.17 -35.76
C CYS A 311 16.33 -15.77 -35.22
N LYS A 312 17.33 -14.90 -35.06
CA LYS A 312 17.21 -13.52 -34.55
C LYS A 312 16.50 -13.32 -33.18
N VAL A 313 15.96 -14.37 -32.56
CA VAL A 313 15.33 -14.34 -31.22
C VAL A 313 16.31 -14.62 -30.09
N ARG A 314 15.99 -14.16 -28.87
CA ARG A 314 16.74 -14.46 -27.66
C ARG A 314 16.01 -15.50 -26.82
N ILE A 315 16.71 -16.52 -26.35
CA ILE A 315 16.20 -17.49 -25.40
C ILE A 315 16.67 -17.08 -24.00
N VAL A 316 15.71 -16.84 -23.11
CA VAL A 316 15.93 -16.40 -21.74
C VAL A 316 15.66 -17.49 -20.72
N ALA A 317 14.74 -18.41 -20.99
CA ALA A 317 14.36 -19.50 -20.09
C ALA A 317 14.11 -20.83 -20.83
N ILE A 318 14.28 -21.97 -20.14
CA ILE A 318 14.10 -23.33 -20.69
C ILE A 318 13.46 -24.24 -19.65
N GLU A 319 12.61 -25.16 -20.09
CA GLU A 319 12.12 -26.30 -19.30
C GLU A 319 12.22 -27.56 -20.15
N LYS A 320 12.81 -28.63 -19.60
CA LYS A 320 13.11 -29.88 -20.32
C LYS A 320 12.55 -31.14 -19.64
N GLY A 321 11.55 -31.00 -18.77
CA GLY A 321 10.96 -32.04 -17.93
C GLY A 321 11.72 -32.34 -16.63
N ASP A 322 12.94 -31.81 -16.46
CA ASP A 322 13.78 -31.97 -15.26
C ASP A 322 13.83 -30.72 -14.36
N GLY A 323 13.03 -29.70 -14.68
CA GLY A 323 12.91 -28.47 -13.93
C GLY A 323 13.19 -27.21 -14.75
N LEU A 324 12.73 -26.09 -14.20
CA LEU A 324 12.88 -24.76 -14.78
C LEU A 324 14.34 -24.30 -14.76
N ARG A 325 14.77 -23.75 -15.90
CA ARG A 325 16.09 -23.17 -16.11
C ARG A 325 15.98 -21.69 -16.51
N PHE A 326 16.32 -20.78 -15.59
CA PHE A 326 16.40 -19.33 -15.77
C PHE A 326 17.57 -18.68 -14.97
N GLY A 327 18.05 -17.50 -15.40
CA GLY A 327 19.10 -16.73 -14.70
C GLY A 327 20.50 -17.37 -14.73
N ALA A 328 21.35 -17.00 -13.77
CA ALA A 328 22.74 -17.51 -13.67
C ALA A 328 22.83 -19.03 -13.57
N GLN A 329 21.75 -19.68 -13.11
CA GLN A 329 21.81 -21.10 -12.79
C GLN A 329 21.71 -22.06 -13.98
N SER A 330 21.36 -21.67 -15.23
CA SER A 330 20.71 -22.73 -16.03
C SER A 330 20.52 -22.63 -17.55
N VAL A 331 21.09 -21.66 -18.28
CA VAL A 331 20.98 -21.65 -19.76
C VAL A 331 22.37 -21.69 -20.41
N ASP A 332 22.99 -22.87 -20.39
CA ASP A 332 24.26 -23.10 -21.10
C ASP A 332 24.01 -23.08 -22.61
N ARG A 333 24.81 -22.31 -23.36
CA ARG A 333 24.72 -22.21 -24.84
C ARG A 333 24.81 -23.56 -25.56
N SER A 334 25.45 -24.55 -24.93
CA SER A 334 25.58 -25.92 -25.44
C SER A 334 24.39 -26.83 -25.15
N THR A 335 23.36 -26.33 -24.44
CA THR A 335 22.16 -27.10 -24.14
C THR A 335 21.43 -27.47 -25.43
N GLY A 336 21.32 -28.77 -25.68
CA GLY A 336 20.57 -29.31 -26.81
C GLY A 336 19.07 -29.31 -26.56
N ILE A 337 18.29 -29.10 -27.61
CA ILE A 337 16.82 -29.09 -27.58
C ILE A 337 16.26 -30.46 -27.97
N ASP A 338 15.35 -30.99 -27.14
CA ASP A 338 14.61 -32.23 -27.41
C ASP A 338 13.12 -31.94 -27.67
N ALA A 339 12.40 -32.91 -28.22
CA ALA A 339 10.94 -32.81 -28.36
C ALA A 339 10.28 -32.65 -26.98
N GLY A 340 9.31 -31.74 -26.89
CA GLY A 340 8.63 -31.39 -25.64
C GLY A 340 9.33 -30.33 -24.80
N THR A 341 10.51 -29.84 -25.21
CA THR A 341 11.17 -28.70 -24.56
C THR A 341 10.30 -27.46 -24.67
N VAL A 342 10.21 -26.67 -23.60
CA VAL A 342 9.52 -25.38 -23.59
C VAL A 342 10.55 -24.27 -23.43
N LEU A 343 10.42 -23.23 -24.24
CA LEU A 343 11.38 -22.13 -24.35
C LEU A 343 10.70 -20.79 -24.03
N GLY A 344 11.33 -20.00 -23.18
CA GLY A 344 11.01 -18.59 -22.97
C GLY A 344 11.82 -17.75 -23.94
N VAL A 345 11.14 -17.12 -24.90
CA VAL A 345 11.71 -16.40 -26.03
C VAL A 345 11.42 -14.90 -25.89
N LEU A 346 12.43 -14.08 -26.13
CA LEU A 346 12.37 -12.63 -26.13
C LEU A 346 12.73 -12.11 -27.53
N GLY A 347 11.84 -11.33 -28.13
CA GLY A 347 11.93 -10.89 -29.51
C GLY A 347 10.78 -9.94 -29.88
N ASP A 348 10.94 -9.18 -30.97
CA ASP A 348 9.85 -8.43 -31.58
C ASP A 348 8.87 -9.38 -32.31
N ASN A 349 7.68 -8.89 -32.63
CA ASN A 349 6.65 -9.69 -33.31
C ASN A 349 7.15 -10.23 -34.66
N THR A 350 7.90 -9.41 -35.40
CA THR A 350 8.41 -9.79 -36.72
C THR A 350 9.44 -10.92 -36.65
N ASN A 351 10.41 -10.88 -35.72
CA ASN A 351 11.36 -11.98 -35.59
C ASN A 351 10.73 -13.21 -34.94
N LEU A 352 9.71 -13.05 -34.08
CA LEU A 352 8.98 -14.18 -33.53
C LEU A 352 8.22 -14.95 -34.63
N GLU A 353 7.47 -14.25 -35.49
CA GLU A 353 6.76 -14.89 -36.61
C GLU A 353 7.72 -15.66 -37.52
N ASN A 354 8.86 -15.02 -37.85
CA ASN A 354 9.93 -15.66 -38.63
C ASN A 354 10.53 -16.89 -37.91
N PHE A 355 10.68 -16.83 -36.59
CA PHE A 355 11.16 -17.94 -35.78
C PHE A 355 10.17 -19.10 -35.80
N VAL A 356 8.87 -18.83 -35.66
CA VAL A 356 7.79 -19.82 -35.68
C VAL A 356 7.73 -20.52 -37.04
N GLU A 357 7.72 -19.75 -38.13
CA GLU A 357 7.62 -20.29 -39.49
C GLU A 357 8.82 -21.19 -39.85
N LYS A 358 10.04 -20.74 -39.50
CA LYS A 358 11.27 -21.50 -39.80
C LYS A 358 11.42 -22.74 -38.95
N SER A 359 11.05 -22.64 -37.67
CA SER A 359 11.37 -23.64 -36.65
C SER A 359 10.26 -24.67 -36.43
N LYS A 360 9.04 -24.38 -36.92
CA LYS A 360 7.82 -25.19 -36.69
C LYS A 360 7.62 -25.46 -35.20
N VAL A 361 7.35 -24.40 -34.47
CA VAL A 361 7.15 -24.43 -33.01
C VAL A 361 5.79 -23.88 -32.65
N ASP A 362 5.22 -24.37 -31.56
CA ASP A 362 3.88 -23.96 -31.12
C ASP A 362 4.02 -22.83 -30.10
N VAL A 363 3.58 -21.63 -30.47
CA VAL A 363 3.51 -20.50 -29.54
C VAL A 363 2.32 -20.70 -28.64
N LYS A 364 2.53 -20.68 -27.33
CA LYS A 364 1.43 -20.67 -26.38
C LYS A 364 0.81 -19.28 -26.32
N PRO A 365 -0.53 -19.19 -26.20
CA PRO A 365 -1.22 -17.90 -26.11
C PRO A 365 -0.88 -17.12 -24.83
N GLU A 366 -0.46 -17.82 -23.76
CA GLU A 366 -0.10 -17.23 -22.47
C GLU A 366 1.14 -17.94 -21.89
N LEU A 367 1.88 -17.24 -21.03
CA LEU A 367 2.96 -17.83 -20.22
C LEU A 367 2.33 -18.78 -19.18
N ASP A 368 2.82 -20.01 -19.08
CA ASP A 368 2.32 -21.02 -18.12
C ASP A 368 3.46 -21.54 -17.26
N ILE A 369 4.46 -22.15 -17.91
CA ILE A 369 5.63 -22.70 -17.23
C ILE A 369 6.54 -21.58 -16.72
N PHE A 370 6.72 -20.54 -17.53
CA PHE A 370 7.59 -19.42 -17.19
C PHE A 370 6.87 -18.27 -16.48
N ALA A 371 5.57 -18.41 -16.23
CA ALA A 371 4.71 -17.36 -15.72
C ALA A 371 5.18 -16.78 -14.38
N ASP A 372 5.83 -17.56 -13.51
CA ASP A 372 6.35 -17.07 -12.22
C ASP A 372 7.81 -16.60 -12.28
N ALA A 373 8.56 -17.02 -13.30
CA ALA A 373 9.98 -16.71 -13.46
C ALA A 373 10.21 -15.42 -14.25
N LEU A 374 9.37 -15.17 -15.26
CA LEU A 374 9.46 -14.03 -16.17
C LEU A 374 8.51 -12.88 -15.78
N VAL A 375 7.93 -12.89 -14.58
CA VAL A 375 7.13 -11.77 -14.06
C VAL A 375 8.04 -10.55 -13.90
N PRO A 376 7.56 -9.32 -14.25
CA PRO A 376 8.29 -8.08 -14.00
C PRO A 376 8.82 -7.90 -12.57
N ASN A 377 8.20 -8.55 -11.57
CA ASN A 377 8.63 -8.50 -10.16
C ASN A 377 9.76 -9.48 -9.80
N LYS A 378 10.19 -10.36 -10.71
CA LYS A 378 11.32 -11.29 -10.48
C LYS A 378 12.44 -11.16 -11.51
N SER A 379 12.13 -10.70 -12.70
CA SER A 379 13.10 -10.44 -13.75
C SER A 379 12.63 -9.35 -14.69
N GLY A 380 13.58 -8.75 -15.38
CA GLY A 380 13.29 -7.79 -16.43
C GLY A 380 14.56 -7.29 -17.09
N ILE A 381 14.40 -6.20 -17.82
CA ILE A 381 15.51 -5.51 -18.48
C ILE A 381 16.17 -4.57 -17.48
N ALA A 382 17.50 -4.60 -17.44
CA ALA A 382 18.33 -3.71 -16.64
C ALA A 382 19.50 -3.16 -17.47
N GLU A 383 20.05 -2.05 -16.99
CA GLU A 383 21.24 -1.42 -17.52
C GLU A 383 22.39 -1.58 -16.52
N VAL A 384 23.51 -2.14 -16.99
CA VAL A 384 24.74 -2.29 -16.22
C VAL A 384 25.92 -1.74 -17.00
N VAL A 385 26.77 -0.96 -16.36
CA VAL A 385 27.92 -0.30 -17.00
C VAL A 385 29.21 -1.02 -16.67
N ILE A 386 30.14 -1.08 -17.63
CA ILE A 386 31.50 -1.58 -17.43
C ILE A 386 32.40 -0.44 -16.91
N PRO A 387 32.82 -0.43 -15.62
CA PRO A 387 33.64 0.64 -15.07
C PRO A 387 35.09 0.63 -15.60
N PRO A 388 35.84 1.75 -15.52
CA PRO A 388 37.22 1.89 -16.00
C PRO A 388 38.32 0.99 -15.38
N GLY A 389 37.95 0.01 -14.54
CA GLY A 389 38.86 -0.98 -13.95
C GLY A 389 38.36 -2.42 -14.03
N SER A 390 37.33 -2.68 -14.86
CA SER A 390 36.72 -4.00 -15.01
C SER A 390 37.66 -4.98 -15.72
N ASN A 391 37.73 -6.23 -15.24
CA ASN A 391 38.49 -7.31 -15.88
C ASN A 391 37.80 -7.89 -17.13
N LEU A 392 36.66 -7.30 -17.51
CA LEU A 392 35.88 -7.65 -18.68
C LEU A 392 36.25 -6.80 -19.90
N ILE A 393 37.02 -5.72 -19.71
CA ILE A 393 37.47 -4.86 -20.81
C ILE A 393 38.31 -5.70 -21.79
N GLY A 394 37.97 -5.60 -23.07
CA GLY A 394 38.59 -6.36 -24.16
C GLY A 394 38.07 -7.79 -24.34
N LYS A 395 37.17 -8.27 -23.49
CA LYS A 395 36.48 -9.57 -23.65
C LYS A 395 35.08 -9.37 -24.20
N SER A 396 34.54 -10.37 -24.89
CA SER A 396 33.16 -10.39 -25.34
C SER A 396 32.24 -11.12 -24.35
N ALA A 397 30.92 -10.98 -24.50
CA ALA A 397 29.94 -11.71 -23.70
C ALA A 397 30.12 -13.24 -23.79
N ARG A 398 30.60 -13.73 -24.95
CA ARG A 398 30.91 -15.16 -25.18
C ARG A 398 32.15 -15.63 -24.45
N ASP A 399 33.18 -14.79 -24.34
CA ASP A 399 34.45 -15.15 -23.71
C ASP A 399 34.29 -15.36 -22.20
N VAL A 400 33.42 -14.56 -21.58
CA VAL A 400 33.17 -14.57 -20.13
C VAL A 400 31.96 -15.40 -19.72
N TRP A 401 31.30 -16.02 -20.70
CA TRP A 401 30.10 -16.83 -20.49
C TRP A 401 29.03 -16.04 -19.72
N MET A 402 28.79 -14.81 -20.16
CA MET A 402 28.06 -13.78 -19.40
C MET A 402 26.73 -14.25 -18.80
N ARG A 403 25.96 -15.04 -19.56
CA ARG A 403 24.69 -15.62 -19.09
C ARG A 403 24.87 -16.65 -17.97
N LYS A 404 25.89 -17.52 -18.07
CA LYS A 404 26.14 -18.60 -17.09
C LYS A 404 26.86 -18.08 -15.84
N SER A 405 27.81 -17.17 -16.02
CA SER A 405 28.63 -16.65 -14.93
C SER A 405 27.90 -15.59 -14.11
N TYR A 406 27.07 -14.75 -14.75
CA TYR A 406 26.46 -13.58 -14.12
C TYR A 406 24.93 -13.52 -14.24
N GLY A 407 24.29 -14.48 -14.92
CA GLY A 407 22.83 -14.43 -15.16
C GLY A 407 22.38 -13.40 -16.19
N LEU A 408 23.32 -12.70 -16.82
CA LEU A 408 23.03 -11.60 -17.72
C LEU A 408 22.80 -12.07 -19.16
N SER A 409 21.56 -11.94 -19.65
CA SER A 409 21.26 -12.10 -21.06
C SER A 409 21.41 -10.77 -21.79
N LEU A 410 22.60 -10.53 -22.35
CA LEU A 410 22.93 -9.30 -23.07
C LEU A 410 22.08 -9.09 -24.33
N MET A 411 21.35 -7.98 -24.37
CA MET A 411 20.46 -7.59 -25.47
C MET A 411 21.10 -6.56 -26.39
N ALA A 412 21.72 -5.52 -25.81
CA ALA A 412 22.37 -4.44 -26.54
C ALA A 412 23.58 -3.88 -25.78
N ILE A 413 24.47 -3.23 -26.51
CA ILE A 413 25.58 -2.45 -25.97
C ILE A 413 25.42 -1.01 -26.45
N HIS A 414 25.30 -0.07 -25.54
CA HIS A 414 25.27 1.35 -25.86
C HIS A 414 26.66 1.97 -25.62
N ARG A 415 27.23 2.56 -26.67
CA ARG A 415 28.60 3.10 -26.70
C ARG A 415 28.63 4.40 -27.49
N GLY A 416 29.07 5.49 -26.86
CA GLY A 416 29.33 6.75 -27.57
C GLY A 416 28.10 7.37 -28.26
N GLY A 417 26.89 7.08 -27.80
CA GLY A 417 25.63 7.53 -28.41
C GLY A 417 25.08 6.60 -29.49
N GLU A 418 25.78 5.52 -29.83
CA GLU A 418 25.29 4.48 -30.74
C GLU A 418 24.90 3.22 -29.96
N THR A 419 23.77 2.60 -30.34
CA THR A 419 23.32 1.33 -29.78
C THR A 419 23.69 0.20 -30.72
N ILE A 420 24.65 -0.61 -30.30
CA ILE A 420 24.98 -1.87 -30.96
C ILE A 420 23.92 -2.87 -30.53
N THR A 421 23.04 -3.22 -31.47
CA THR A 421 22.07 -4.30 -31.31
C THR A 421 22.53 -5.54 -32.06
N ARG A 422 21.80 -6.64 -31.89
CA ARG A 422 22.07 -7.87 -32.64
C ARG A 422 21.97 -7.67 -34.17
N GLU A 423 21.13 -6.75 -34.63
CA GLU A 423 20.95 -6.45 -36.05
C GLU A 423 22.11 -5.65 -36.66
N GLY A 424 22.86 -4.91 -35.84
CA GLY A 424 23.88 -3.95 -36.28
C GLY A 424 25.35 -4.38 -36.13
N GLY A 425 25.67 -5.55 -35.57
CA GLY A 425 27.09 -5.94 -35.43
C GLY A 425 27.49 -7.08 -34.49
N GLY A 426 26.55 -7.89 -33.98
CA GLY A 426 26.90 -9.05 -33.13
C GLY A 426 27.30 -8.66 -31.70
N VAL A 427 26.30 -8.27 -30.91
CA VAL A 427 26.42 -7.91 -29.47
C VAL A 427 27.17 -8.93 -28.61
N ARG A 428 27.12 -10.22 -28.97
CA ARG A 428 27.72 -11.31 -28.19
C ARG A 428 29.23 -11.45 -28.39
N ASP A 429 29.72 -11.06 -29.56
CA ASP A 429 31.11 -11.17 -29.99
C ASP A 429 31.87 -9.85 -29.89
N THR A 430 31.15 -8.75 -29.64
CA THR A 430 31.74 -7.42 -29.49
C THR A 430 32.56 -7.34 -28.20
N PRO A 431 33.86 -6.96 -28.26
CA PRO A 431 34.66 -6.72 -27.07
C PRO A 431 34.17 -5.51 -26.28
N PHE A 432 34.07 -5.65 -24.96
CA PHE A 432 33.65 -4.58 -24.06
C PHE A 432 34.71 -3.50 -23.90
N GLN A 433 34.27 -2.25 -23.77
CA GLN A 433 35.08 -1.08 -23.47
C GLN A 433 34.64 -0.46 -22.14
N ALA A 434 35.54 0.32 -21.53
CA ALA A 434 35.18 1.10 -20.35
C ALA A 434 34.11 2.13 -20.71
N GLY A 435 33.06 2.20 -19.89
CA GLY A 435 31.91 3.07 -20.12
C GLY A 435 30.83 2.46 -21.01
N ASP A 436 31.00 1.24 -21.53
CA ASP A 436 29.91 0.53 -22.21
C ASP A 436 28.74 0.34 -21.26
N ALA A 437 27.56 0.77 -21.68
CA ALA A 437 26.29 0.48 -21.03
C ALA A 437 25.68 -0.77 -21.68
N LEU A 438 25.53 -1.83 -20.88
CA LEU A 438 24.98 -3.10 -21.29
C LEU A 438 23.51 -3.16 -20.93
N VAL A 439 22.65 -3.31 -21.93
CA VAL A 439 21.23 -3.60 -21.73
C VAL A 439 21.06 -5.10 -21.66
N VAL A 440 20.60 -5.61 -20.52
CA VAL A 440 20.57 -7.04 -20.17
C VAL A 440 19.18 -7.44 -19.68
N HIS A 441 18.75 -8.65 -20.01
CA HIS A 441 17.63 -9.29 -19.32
C HIS A 441 18.19 -10.21 -18.22
N THR A 442 17.73 -10.06 -16.98
CA THR A 442 18.26 -10.81 -15.82
C THR A 442 17.21 -11.01 -14.74
N THR A 443 17.44 -11.96 -13.83
CA THR A 443 16.69 -12.00 -12.58
C THR A 443 17.11 -10.83 -11.68
N TRP A 444 16.19 -10.33 -10.86
CA TRP A 444 16.48 -9.31 -9.85
C TRP A 444 17.42 -9.83 -8.77
N ALA A 445 17.40 -11.13 -8.47
CA ALA A 445 18.36 -11.76 -7.56
C ALA A 445 19.79 -11.70 -8.13
N ASP A 446 19.98 -12.04 -9.41
CA ASP A 446 21.29 -11.97 -10.07
C ASP A 446 21.77 -10.52 -10.19
N LEU A 447 20.87 -9.57 -10.48
CA LEU A 447 21.19 -8.14 -10.53
C LEU A 447 21.62 -7.59 -9.15
N ALA A 448 20.95 -8.01 -8.08
CA ALA A 448 21.34 -7.66 -6.70
C ALA A 448 22.72 -8.21 -6.33
N HIS A 449 23.06 -9.41 -6.81
CA HIS A 449 24.41 -9.95 -6.62
C HIS A 449 25.48 -9.15 -7.39
N LEU A 450 25.13 -8.60 -8.56
CA LEU A 450 26.02 -7.77 -9.38
C LEU A 450 26.36 -6.42 -8.76
N GLU A 451 25.54 -5.87 -7.86
CA GLU A 451 25.86 -4.61 -7.14
C GLU A 451 27.17 -4.70 -6.35
N ASN A 452 27.53 -5.90 -5.89
CA ASN A 452 28.75 -6.15 -5.13
C ASN A 452 29.94 -6.58 -6.02
N ASP A 453 29.75 -6.75 -7.33
CA ASP A 453 30.82 -7.15 -8.25
C ASP A 453 31.55 -5.92 -8.81
N ARG A 454 32.88 -5.89 -8.66
CA ARG A 454 33.72 -4.77 -9.08
C ARG A 454 33.81 -4.59 -10.61
N ASN A 455 33.36 -5.59 -11.38
CA ASN A 455 33.41 -5.57 -12.84
C ASN A 455 32.20 -4.88 -13.48
N PHE A 456 31.19 -4.49 -12.69
CA PHE A 456 29.96 -3.86 -13.14
C PHE A 456 29.58 -2.68 -12.24
N VAL A 457 28.82 -1.75 -12.80
CA VAL A 457 28.08 -0.71 -12.05
C VAL A 457 26.64 -0.82 -12.47
N VAL A 458 25.75 -1.21 -11.55
CA VAL A 458 24.31 -1.31 -11.84
C VAL A 458 23.72 0.10 -11.92
N VAL A 459 23.18 0.47 -13.09
CA VAL A 459 22.56 1.78 -13.33
C VAL A 459 21.07 1.74 -13.03
N THR A 460 20.43 0.58 -13.27
CA THR A 460 19.04 0.35 -12.88
C THR A 460 18.92 0.32 -11.36
N THR A 461 18.51 1.45 -10.77
CA THR A 461 18.32 1.59 -9.32
C THR A 461 16.94 1.12 -8.85
N GLU A 462 15.97 1.00 -9.77
CA GLU A 462 14.58 0.66 -9.49
C GLU A 462 14.27 -0.76 -9.97
N TYR A 463 14.63 -1.75 -9.17
CA TYR A 463 14.13 -3.12 -9.34
C TYR A 463 13.70 -3.72 -7.99
N PRO A 464 12.74 -4.66 -7.98
CA PRO A 464 12.25 -5.23 -6.73
C PRO A 464 13.25 -6.21 -6.09
N HIS A 465 14.00 -5.72 -5.10
CA HIS A 465 14.75 -6.57 -4.16
C HIS A 465 13.87 -6.93 -2.96
N GLU A 466 13.51 -8.20 -2.83
CA GLU A 466 12.97 -8.74 -1.57
C GLU A 466 13.64 -10.08 -1.24
N GLU A 467 14.58 -10.05 -0.30
CA GLU A 467 15.08 -11.27 0.34
C GLU A 467 14.00 -11.85 1.25
N VAL A 468 13.21 -12.77 0.73
CA VAL A 468 12.27 -13.56 1.53
C VAL A 468 13.02 -14.59 2.39
N ARG A 469 12.49 -14.84 3.60
CA ARG A 469 13.01 -15.82 4.58
C ARG A 469 11.97 -16.90 4.91
N PRO A 470 11.60 -17.79 3.97
CA PRO A 470 10.51 -18.76 4.17
C PRO A 470 10.70 -19.73 5.35
N HIS A 471 11.95 -20.02 5.71
CA HIS A 471 12.30 -20.90 6.82
C HIS A 471 11.95 -20.31 8.20
N LYS A 472 11.64 -19.01 8.28
CA LYS A 472 11.29 -18.29 9.52
C LYS A 472 9.78 -18.19 9.77
N LEU A 473 8.94 -18.71 8.87
CA LEU A 473 7.47 -18.66 8.99
C LEU A 473 6.96 -19.21 10.32
N GLY A 474 7.56 -20.28 10.84
CA GLY A 474 7.17 -20.87 12.13
C GLY A 474 7.39 -19.92 13.31
N PHE A 475 8.53 -19.20 13.33
CA PHE A 475 8.81 -18.20 14.37
C PHE A 475 7.89 -16.99 14.25
N ALA A 476 7.65 -16.50 13.02
CA ALA A 476 6.73 -15.39 12.79
C ALA A 476 5.31 -15.73 13.25
N GLY A 477 4.80 -16.91 12.87
CA GLY A 477 3.49 -17.40 13.30
C GLY A 477 3.39 -17.60 14.82
N LEU A 478 4.46 -18.10 15.45
CA LEU A 478 4.52 -18.26 16.91
C LEU A 478 4.38 -16.91 17.64
N PHE A 479 5.19 -15.91 17.29
CA PHE A 479 5.17 -14.62 17.99
C PHE A 479 3.94 -13.78 17.66
N PHE A 480 3.40 -13.91 16.44
CA PHE A 480 2.08 -13.36 16.13
C PHE A 480 0.99 -14.03 16.99
N GLY A 481 1.01 -15.36 17.12
CA GLY A 481 0.10 -16.11 17.98
C GLY A 481 0.21 -15.74 19.45
N ILE A 482 1.44 -15.52 19.96
CA ILE A 482 1.67 -15.03 21.34
C ILE A 482 1.07 -13.65 21.52
N ALA A 483 1.31 -12.71 20.60
CA ALA A 483 0.72 -11.37 20.68
C ALA A 483 -0.80 -11.44 20.73
N LEU A 484 -1.43 -12.21 19.84
CA LEU A 484 -2.89 -12.42 19.86
C LEU A 484 -3.36 -13.07 21.16
N CYS A 485 -2.66 -14.10 21.65
CA CYS A 485 -3.00 -14.76 22.91
C CYS A 485 -2.97 -13.77 24.08
N LEU A 486 -1.97 -12.89 24.14
CA LEU A 486 -1.90 -11.85 25.16
C LEU A 486 -3.06 -10.87 25.04
N VAL A 487 -3.39 -10.41 23.82
CA VAL A 487 -4.52 -9.48 23.64
C VAL A 487 -5.87 -10.11 24.01
N LEU A 488 -6.04 -11.43 23.82
CA LEU A 488 -7.33 -12.10 24.04
C LEU A 488 -7.56 -12.60 25.46
N PHE A 489 -6.50 -13.03 26.13
CA PHE A 489 -6.61 -13.72 27.42
C PHE A 489 -6.04 -12.91 28.59
N THR A 490 -5.58 -11.68 28.36
CA THR A 490 -5.01 -10.83 29.42
C THR A 490 -5.52 -9.39 29.31
N ASP A 491 -5.56 -8.69 30.45
CA ASP A 491 -5.91 -7.26 30.54
C ASP A 491 -4.69 -6.34 30.31
N LEU A 492 -3.65 -6.85 29.63
CA LEU A 492 -2.47 -6.04 29.32
C LEU A 492 -2.82 -4.94 28.31
N ARG A 493 -2.11 -3.82 28.41
CA ARG A 493 -2.18 -2.76 27.39
C ARG A 493 -1.90 -3.37 26.02
N LEU A 494 -2.76 -3.08 25.05
CA LEU A 494 -2.65 -3.53 23.66
C LEU A 494 -1.23 -3.37 23.10
N SER A 495 -0.60 -2.21 23.36
CA SER A 495 0.77 -1.94 22.94
C SER A 495 1.80 -2.93 23.48
N VAL A 496 1.69 -3.34 24.74
CA VAL A 496 2.62 -4.30 25.38
C VAL A 496 2.45 -5.69 24.77
N ALA A 497 1.20 -6.12 24.58
CA ALA A 497 0.89 -7.41 23.98
C ALA A 497 1.43 -7.51 22.54
N LEU A 498 1.21 -6.48 21.72
CA LEU A 498 1.67 -6.44 20.33
C LEU A 498 3.20 -6.25 20.23
N LEU A 499 3.81 -5.38 21.05
CA LEU A 499 5.26 -5.23 21.07
C LEU A 499 5.99 -6.51 21.47
N THR A 500 5.39 -7.34 22.33
CA THR A 500 5.94 -8.65 22.68
C THR A 500 6.10 -9.53 21.43
N GLY A 501 5.10 -9.54 20.53
CA GLY A 501 5.19 -10.23 19.26
C GLY A 501 6.24 -9.62 18.32
N ALA A 502 6.22 -8.30 18.18
CA ALA A 502 7.16 -7.56 17.33
C ALA A 502 8.63 -7.81 17.74
N ILE A 503 8.95 -7.67 19.03
CA ILE A 503 10.30 -7.91 19.56
C ILE A 503 10.69 -9.39 19.41
N GLY A 504 9.76 -10.31 19.60
CA GLY A 504 10.00 -11.74 19.36
C GLY A 504 10.42 -12.04 17.91
N MET A 505 9.81 -11.39 16.93
CA MET A 505 10.20 -11.50 15.52
C MET A 505 11.60 -10.95 15.26
N VAL A 506 11.98 -9.84 15.89
CA VAL A 506 13.33 -9.26 15.79
C VAL A 506 14.37 -10.17 16.44
N LEU A 507 14.12 -10.64 17.67
CA LEU A 507 15.04 -11.51 18.41
C LEU A 507 15.28 -12.85 17.70
N THR A 508 14.28 -13.37 17.00
CA THR A 508 14.42 -14.62 16.23
C THR A 508 14.94 -14.43 14.80
N LYS A 509 15.30 -13.18 14.43
CA LYS A 509 15.78 -12.80 13.10
C LYS A 509 14.79 -13.16 11.99
N VAL A 510 13.49 -13.06 12.27
CA VAL A 510 12.46 -13.00 11.23
C VAL A 510 12.64 -11.68 10.48
N LEU A 511 12.83 -10.61 11.24
CA LEU A 511 13.08 -9.24 10.80
C LEU A 511 14.36 -8.73 11.48
N SER A 512 15.20 -7.95 10.79
CA SER A 512 16.29 -7.22 11.44
C SER A 512 15.73 -5.98 12.17
N ILE A 513 16.52 -5.36 13.04
CA ILE A 513 16.06 -4.15 13.74
C ILE A 513 15.99 -2.95 12.78
N GLU A 514 16.87 -2.90 11.79
CA GLU A 514 16.86 -1.90 10.72
C GLU A 514 15.61 -2.03 9.88
N GLU A 515 15.29 -3.25 9.42
CA GLU A 515 14.04 -3.53 8.70
C GLU A 515 12.80 -3.20 9.56
N ALA A 516 12.86 -3.40 10.87
CA ALA A 516 11.79 -3.01 11.78
C ALA A 516 11.61 -1.48 11.86
N TYR A 517 12.69 -0.70 11.86
CA TYR A 517 12.60 0.76 11.82
C TYR A 517 12.13 1.31 10.47
N GLU A 518 12.53 0.66 9.37
CA GLU A 518 12.05 0.98 8.02
C GLU A 518 10.57 0.63 7.83
N ALA A 519 10.09 -0.43 8.48
CA ALA A 519 8.69 -0.84 8.40
C ALA A 519 7.71 0.15 9.07
N VAL A 520 8.20 1.00 9.98
CA VAL A 520 7.37 1.95 10.73
C VAL A 520 7.12 3.20 9.88
N SER A 521 5.85 3.47 9.55
CA SER A 521 5.47 4.76 8.93
C SER A 521 5.53 5.88 9.98
N TRP A 522 6.67 6.57 10.03
CA TRP A 522 6.90 7.67 10.96
C TRP A 522 5.92 8.82 10.74
N LYS A 523 5.48 9.06 9.49
CA LYS A 523 4.41 10.04 9.22
C LYS A 523 3.14 9.73 10.00
N THR A 524 2.72 8.47 10.02
CA THR A 524 1.54 8.02 10.77
C THR A 524 1.74 8.18 12.27
N VAL A 525 2.92 7.81 12.80
CA VAL A 525 3.28 7.98 14.21
C VAL A 525 3.20 9.44 14.64
N PHE A 526 3.83 10.35 13.90
CA PHE A 526 3.82 11.78 14.20
C PHE A 526 2.42 12.40 14.05
N LEU A 527 1.65 11.99 13.03
CA LEU A 527 0.27 12.43 12.83
C LEU A 527 -0.61 12.11 14.05
N LEU A 528 -0.57 10.85 14.51
CA LEU A 528 -1.36 10.39 15.66
C LEU A 528 -0.93 11.09 16.95
N ALA A 529 0.37 11.04 17.24
CA ALA A 529 0.92 11.58 18.49
C ALA A 529 0.67 13.09 18.62
N SER A 530 0.75 13.84 17.51
CA SER A 530 0.63 15.30 17.52
C SER A 530 -0.82 15.79 17.53
N LEU A 531 -1.80 14.95 17.18
CA LEU A 531 -3.22 15.35 17.19
C LEU A 531 -3.93 15.04 18.51
N ILE A 532 -3.45 14.08 19.31
CA ILE A 532 -4.02 13.80 20.64
C ILE A 532 -4.10 15.06 21.53
N PRO A 533 -3.07 15.94 21.60
CA PRO A 533 -3.15 17.20 22.35
C PRO A 533 -4.22 18.17 21.83
N LEU A 534 -4.52 18.15 20.53
CA LEU A 534 -5.60 18.95 19.97
C LEU A 534 -6.96 18.46 20.46
N GLY A 535 -7.16 17.13 20.49
CA GLY A 535 -8.35 16.53 21.11
C GLY A 535 -8.49 16.92 22.58
N LEU A 536 -7.40 16.90 23.33
CA LEU A 536 -7.37 17.35 24.73
C LEU A 536 -7.76 18.83 24.86
N ALA A 537 -7.21 19.72 24.02
CA ALA A 537 -7.56 21.15 24.03
C ALA A 537 -9.05 21.37 23.74
N VAL A 538 -9.62 20.62 22.79
CA VAL A 538 -11.03 20.69 22.42
C VAL A 538 -11.94 20.29 23.59
N GLU A 539 -11.51 19.30 24.38
CA GLU A 539 -12.27 18.81 25.53
C GLU A 539 -12.13 19.72 26.75
N THR A 540 -10.91 20.05 27.18
CA THR A 540 -10.64 20.81 28.41
C THR A 540 -11.16 22.25 28.36
N THR A 541 -11.20 22.85 27.18
CA THR A 541 -11.75 24.21 26.99
C THR A 541 -13.27 24.26 26.92
N GLY A 542 -13.95 23.10 26.88
CA GLY A 542 -15.39 23.01 26.67
C GLY A 542 -15.82 23.28 25.22
N THR A 543 -14.88 23.33 24.28
CA THR A 543 -15.18 23.58 22.85
C THR A 543 -16.06 22.46 22.28
N ALA A 544 -15.77 21.19 22.58
CA ALA A 544 -16.59 20.06 22.14
C ALA A 544 -18.06 20.20 22.58
N LYS A 545 -18.27 20.51 23.86
CA LYS A 545 -19.59 20.73 24.45
C LYS A 545 -20.34 21.89 23.79
N TRP A 546 -19.66 23.03 23.59
CA TRP A 546 -20.28 24.18 22.92
C TRP A 546 -20.70 23.85 21.49
N ILE A 547 -19.83 23.20 20.69
CA ILE A 547 -20.18 22.79 19.33
C ILE A 547 -21.36 21.81 19.35
N ALA A 548 -21.36 20.85 20.27
CA ALA A 548 -22.47 19.91 20.43
C ALA A 548 -23.80 20.63 20.72
N GLU A 549 -23.82 21.59 21.64
CA GLU A 549 -25.01 22.40 21.95
C GLU A 549 -25.52 23.19 20.73
N GLN A 550 -24.62 23.77 19.92
CA GLN A 550 -25.00 24.45 18.68
C GLN A 550 -25.61 23.48 17.66
N VAL A 551 -25.03 22.30 17.50
CA VAL A 551 -25.57 21.26 16.60
C VAL A 551 -26.96 20.84 17.07
N LEU A 552 -27.14 20.59 18.38
CA LEU A 552 -28.43 20.18 18.94
C LEU A 552 -29.51 21.28 18.82
N ALA A 553 -29.13 22.56 18.96
CA ALA A 553 -30.04 23.67 18.75
C ALA A 553 -30.59 23.74 17.30
N VAL A 554 -29.79 23.34 16.31
CA VAL A 554 -30.19 23.31 14.90
C VAL A 554 -30.99 22.05 14.55
N VAL A 555 -30.59 20.90 15.09
CA VAL A 555 -31.21 19.60 14.77
C VAL A 555 -32.56 19.43 15.50
N GLY A 556 -32.73 20.01 16.69
CA GLY A 556 -33.94 19.91 17.50
C GLY A 556 -34.18 18.51 18.09
N ASP A 557 -35.42 18.21 18.47
CA ASP A 557 -35.83 16.94 19.10
C ASP A 557 -35.94 15.78 18.09
N GLN A 558 -34.84 15.42 17.44
CA GLN A 558 -34.79 14.26 16.56
C GLN A 558 -34.50 12.97 17.35
N PRO A 559 -34.97 11.81 16.87
CA PRO A 559 -34.59 10.52 17.47
C PRO A 559 -33.08 10.33 17.50
N ILE A 560 -32.57 9.70 18.57
CA ILE A 560 -31.12 9.47 18.79
C ILE A 560 -30.44 8.85 17.56
N TRP A 561 -31.08 7.88 16.90
CA TRP A 561 -30.52 7.22 15.71
C TRP A 561 -30.34 8.18 14.52
N VAL A 562 -31.18 9.22 14.38
CA VAL A 562 -31.07 10.24 13.33
C VAL A 562 -29.84 11.11 13.60
N ILE A 563 -29.64 11.49 14.86
CA ILE A 563 -28.49 12.30 15.29
C ILE A 563 -27.20 11.50 15.11
N GLN A 564 -27.19 10.23 15.51
CA GLN A 564 -26.08 9.31 15.28
C GLN A 564 -25.77 9.13 13.79
N ALA A 565 -26.79 8.97 12.94
CA ALA A 565 -26.63 8.87 11.49
C ALA A 565 -26.07 10.18 10.89
N ALA A 566 -26.51 11.34 11.37
CA ALA A 566 -25.99 12.63 10.94
C ALA A 566 -24.50 12.77 11.30
N VAL A 567 -24.10 12.35 12.51
CA VAL A 567 -22.70 12.30 12.93
C VAL A 567 -21.88 11.33 12.07
N ALA A 568 -22.42 10.16 11.72
CA ALA A 568 -21.77 9.20 10.82
C ALA A 568 -21.54 9.77 9.40
N VAL A 569 -22.55 10.48 8.86
CA VAL A 569 -22.44 11.16 7.56
C VAL A 569 -21.41 12.29 7.63
N LEU A 570 -21.41 13.07 8.72
CA LEU A 570 -20.41 14.11 8.96
C LEU A 570 -18.99 13.52 9.01
N ALA A 571 -18.80 12.42 9.73
CA ALA A 571 -17.52 11.72 9.81
C ALA A 571 -17.05 11.19 8.45
N THR A 572 -17.97 10.62 7.66
CA THR A 572 -17.71 10.22 6.28
C THR A 572 -17.29 11.41 5.42
N PHE A 573 -17.96 12.55 5.54
CA PHE A 573 -17.61 13.74 4.78
C PHE A 573 -16.23 14.29 5.17
N PHE A 574 -15.92 14.38 6.46
CA PHE A 574 -14.63 14.88 6.94
C PHE A 574 -13.48 13.99 6.48
N THR A 575 -13.64 12.67 6.42
CA THR A 575 -12.58 11.78 5.91
C THR A 575 -12.35 11.87 4.40
N LEU A 576 -13.23 12.53 3.64
CA LEU A 576 -12.96 12.84 2.22
C LEU A 576 -11.99 14.01 2.06
N VAL A 577 -11.92 14.87 3.07
CA VAL A 577 -11.18 16.13 3.05
C VAL A 577 -9.93 16.06 3.93
N MET A 578 -9.94 15.20 4.94
CA MET A 578 -8.90 15.05 5.95
C MET A 578 -8.41 13.59 6.01
N SER A 579 -7.25 13.36 6.63
CA SER A 579 -6.86 12.01 7.02
C SER A 579 -7.88 11.38 7.98
N ASN A 580 -8.11 10.07 7.86
CA ASN A 580 -9.03 9.34 8.72
C ASN A 580 -8.71 9.53 10.22
N VAL A 581 -7.41 9.57 10.54
CA VAL A 581 -6.90 9.84 11.88
C VAL A 581 -7.31 11.22 12.36
N GLY A 582 -7.07 12.26 11.54
CA GLY A 582 -7.43 13.62 11.91
C GLY A 582 -8.93 13.77 12.11
N ALA A 583 -9.74 13.22 11.21
CA ALA A 583 -11.19 13.24 11.33
C ALA A 583 -11.65 12.56 12.64
N THR A 584 -11.05 11.43 13.00
CA THR A 584 -11.38 10.68 14.23
C THR A 584 -11.05 11.49 15.48
N VAL A 585 -9.84 12.04 15.56
CA VAL A 585 -9.39 12.83 16.72
C VAL A 585 -10.28 14.03 16.99
N LEU A 586 -10.78 14.67 15.93
CA LEU A 586 -11.64 15.83 16.04
C LEU A 586 -13.09 15.48 16.36
N LEU A 587 -13.64 14.46 15.71
CA LEU A 587 -15.06 14.17 15.75
C LEU A 587 -15.47 13.28 16.92
N VAL A 588 -14.56 12.47 17.49
CA VAL A 588 -14.90 11.61 18.64
C VAL A 588 -15.28 12.44 19.88
N PRO A 589 -14.48 13.43 20.35
CA PRO A 589 -14.88 14.25 21.50
C PRO A 589 -16.20 15.00 21.26
N LEU A 590 -16.39 15.50 20.03
CA LEU A 590 -17.64 16.12 19.61
C LEU A 590 -18.83 15.15 19.70
N ALA A 591 -18.69 13.93 19.17
CA ALA A 591 -19.74 12.93 19.16
C ALA A 591 -20.10 12.44 20.57
N VAL A 592 -19.10 12.31 21.45
CA VAL A 592 -19.29 12.03 22.89
C VAL A 592 -20.16 13.10 23.53
N ASN A 593 -19.83 14.38 23.32
CA ASN A 593 -20.60 15.49 23.90
C ASN A 593 -22.02 15.62 23.30
N ILE A 594 -22.19 15.35 21.99
CA ILE A 594 -23.52 15.27 21.37
C ILE A 594 -24.35 14.16 22.01
N ALA A 595 -23.78 12.96 22.21
CA ALA A 595 -24.47 11.84 22.83
C ALA A 595 -24.94 12.16 24.25
N LEU A 596 -24.08 12.79 25.05
CA LEU A 596 -24.42 13.24 26.40
C LEU A 596 -25.57 14.25 26.38
N GLY A 597 -25.56 15.20 25.43
CA GLY A 597 -26.62 16.19 25.28
C GLY A 597 -28.00 15.61 24.95
N VAL A 598 -28.04 14.43 24.30
CA VAL A 598 -29.30 13.74 23.92
C VAL A 598 -29.62 12.54 24.79
N GLY A 599 -28.83 12.29 25.85
CA GLY A 599 -28.99 11.15 26.74
C GLY A 599 -28.69 9.78 26.11
N ALA A 600 -27.89 9.74 25.05
CA ALA A 600 -27.44 8.52 24.39
C ALA A 600 -26.14 7.98 24.99
N ASN A 601 -25.76 6.75 24.64
CA ASN A 601 -24.48 6.16 25.06
C ASN A 601 -23.31 6.85 24.31
N PRO A 602 -22.42 7.59 25.02
CA PRO A 602 -21.32 8.31 24.38
C PRO A 602 -20.25 7.39 23.76
N ALA A 603 -20.02 6.21 24.32
CA ALA A 603 -19.06 5.25 23.77
C ALA A 603 -19.51 4.75 22.39
N VAL A 604 -20.82 4.56 22.21
CA VAL A 604 -21.43 4.12 20.93
C VAL A 604 -21.30 5.21 19.86
N PHE A 605 -21.45 6.49 20.23
CA PHE A 605 -21.24 7.61 19.31
C PHE A 605 -19.77 7.76 18.94
N ALA A 606 -18.85 7.61 19.90
CA ALA A 606 -17.42 7.58 19.64
C ALA A 606 -17.03 6.45 18.66
N LEU A 607 -17.57 5.25 18.88
CA LEU A 607 -17.37 4.11 17.99
C LEU A 607 -17.96 4.34 16.60
N THR A 608 -19.13 4.97 16.52
CA THR A 608 -19.77 5.35 15.24
C THR A 608 -18.84 6.22 14.42
N VAL A 609 -18.20 7.24 15.02
CA VAL A 609 -17.23 8.08 14.34
C VAL A 609 -16.00 7.28 13.91
N ALA A 610 -15.42 6.46 14.78
CA ALA A 610 -14.21 5.69 14.46
C ALA A 610 -14.42 4.69 13.31
N ILE A 611 -15.62 4.09 13.20
CA ILE A 611 -15.96 3.24 12.06
C ILE A 611 -16.27 4.09 10.82
N ALA A 612 -17.07 5.16 10.96
CA ALA A 612 -17.50 6.00 9.83
C ALA A 612 -16.34 6.76 9.16
N THR A 613 -15.28 7.10 9.88
CA THR A 613 -14.06 7.69 9.30
C THR A 613 -13.24 6.71 8.47
N SER A 614 -13.53 5.40 8.53
CA SER A 614 -12.97 4.41 7.60
C SER A 614 -13.72 4.35 6.27
N ASN A 615 -14.84 5.07 6.12
CA ASN A 615 -15.66 5.12 4.92
C ASN A 615 -15.07 6.05 3.84
N SER A 616 -13.90 5.68 3.31
CA SER A 616 -13.14 6.50 2.37
C SER A 616 -13.06 5.84 0.99
N PHE A 617 -14.23 5.61 0.36
CA PHE A 617 -14.33 4.91 -0.94
C PHE A 617 -14.57 5.83 -2.15
N LEU A 618 -15.06 7.06 -1.93
CA LEU A 618 -15.49 7.97 -2.99
C LEU A 618 -14.33 8.56 -3.80
N ILE A 619 -13.19 8.83 -3.15
CA ILE A 619 -12.03 9.51 -3.71
C ILE A 619 -10.77 8.74 -3.28
N PRO A 620 -9.73 8.64 -4.11
CA PRO A 620 -8.49 7.92 -3.78
C PRO A 620 -7.58 8.69 -2.80
N THR A 621 -8.13 9.28 -1.74
CA THR A 621 -7.36 9.91 -0.65
C THR A 621 -6.86 8.88 0.36
N HIS A 622 -7.59 7.77 0.53
CA HIS A 622 -7.12 6.65 1.33
C HIS A 622 -5.89 6.00 0.69
N GLN A 623 -4.84 5.77 1.45
CA GLN A 623 -3.56 5.23 0.96
C GLN A 623 -3.73 3.92 0.15
N VAL A 624 -4.63 3.02 0.55
CA VAL A 624 -4.98 1.82 -0.24
C VAL A 624 -5.57 2.15 -1.61
N ASN A 625 -6.47 3.13 -1.69
CA ASN A 625 -7.09 3.52 -2.96
C ASN A 625 -6.09 4.22 -3.87
N ALA A 626 -5.20 5.05 -3.31
CA ALA A 626 -4.09 5.65 -4.04
C ALA A 626 -3.14 4.58 -4.61
N LEU A 627 -2.77 3.60 -3.79
CA LEU A 627 -1.88 2.49 -4.17
C LEU A 627 -2.43 1.69 -5.36
N ILE A 628 -3.73 1.40 -5.39
CA ILE A 628 -4.33 0.63 -6.49
C ILE A 628 -4.68 1.49 -7.71
N MET A 629 -4.68 2.82 -7.58
CA MET A 629 -5.09 3.74 -8.65
C MET A 629 -4.19 3.63 -9.88
N GLY A 630 -2.86 3.63 -9.67
CA GLY A 630 -1.88 3.51 -10.75
C GLY A 630 -1.95 2.15 -11.45
N PRO A 631 -1.68 1.03 -10.74
CA PRO A 631 -1.68 -0.31 -11.33
C PRO A 631 -3.04 -0.77 -11.87
N GLY A 632 -4.15 -0.21 -11.35
CA GLY A 632 -5.50 -0.49 -11.83
C GLY A 632 -5.96 0.40 -12.98
N GLY A 633 -5.18 1.43 -13.34
CA GLY A 633 -5.57 2.42 -14.34
C GLY A 633 -6.84 3.20 -13.97
N TYR A 634 -7.14 3.35 -12.67
CA TYR A 634 -8.37 3.97 -12.20
C TYR A 634 -8.31 5.49 -12.24
N ARG A 635 -9.46 6.11 -12.48
CA ARG A 635 -9.66 7.55 -12.35
C ARG A 635 -10.66 7.86 -11.23
N VAL A 636 -10.68 9.10 -10.76
CA VAL A 636 -11.63 9.56 -9.71
C VAL A 636 -13.09 9.20 -10.03
N PRO A 637 -13.60 9.31 -11.29
CA PRO A 637 -14.95 8.88 -11.61
C PRO A 637 -15.23 7.39 -11.36
N ASP A 638 -14.23 6.52 -11.53
CA ASP A 638 -14.38 5.08 -11.26
C ASP A 638 -14.58 4.83 -9.76
N PHE A 639 -13.81 5.53 -8.92
CA PHE A 639 -14.00 5.52 -7.47
C PHE A 639 -15.34 6.12 -7.06
N MET A 640 -15.78 7.23 -7.65
CA MET A 640 -17.09 7.81 -7.31
C MET A 640 -18.24 6.85 -7.66
N LYS A 641 -18.14 6.13 -8.78
CA LYS A 641 -19.16 5.16 -9.21
C LYS A 641 -19.21 3.95 -8.28
N ALA A 642 -18.06 3.34 -7.99
CA ALA A 642 -17.99 2.14 -7.16
C ALA A 642 -18.12 2.44 -5.67
N GLY A 643 -17.40 3.46 -5.24
CA GLY A 643 -17.37 3.97 -3.87
C GLY A 643 -18.67 4.63 -3.45
N GLY A 644 -19.40 5.29 -4.35
CA GLY A 644 -20.68 5.91 -3.99
C GLY A 644 -21.71 4.91 -3.45
N ILE A 645 -21.89 3.79 -4.17
CA ILE A 645 -22.78 2.72 -3.71
C ILE A 645 -22.23 2.08 -2.44
N MET A 646 -20.93 1.80 -2.39
CA MET A 646 -20.31 1.18 -1.22
C MET A 646 -20.42 2.06 0.03
N THR A 647 -20.25 3.38 -0.09
CA THR A 647 -20.36 4.35 1.00
C THR A 647 -21.77 4.38 1.60
N VAL A 648 -22.80 4.29 0.77
CA VAL A 648 -24.19 4.19 1.24
C VAL A 648 -24.44 2.85 1.93
N LEU A 649 -23.99 1.74 1.32
CA LEU A 649 -24.10 0.41 1.93
C LEU A 649 -23.36 0.34 3.27
N PHE A 650 -22.16 0.92 3.34
CA PHE A 650 -21.35 1.01 4.55
C PHE A 650 -22.12 1.68 5.67
N LEU A 651 -22.68 2.87 5.43
CA LEU A 651 -23.44 3.61 6.43
C LEU A 651 -24.69 2.86 6.89
N ILE A 652 -25.45 2.27 5.96
CA ILE A 652 -26.66 1.51 6.29
C ILE A 652 -26.31 0.30 7.15
N VAL A 653 -25.35 -0.53 6.72
CA VAL A 653 -24.96 -1.75 7.44
C VAL A 653 -24.34 -1.41 8.78
N MET A 654 -23.46 -0.41 8.83
CA MET A 654 -22.87 0.07 10.08
C MET A 654 -23.97 0.50 11.05
N MET A 655 -24.89 1.39 10.66
CA MET A 655 -25.94 1.89 11.55
C MET A 655 -26.89 0.78 12.04
N ILE A 656 -27.25 -0.16 11.16
CA ILE A 656 -28.08 -1.31 11.53
C ILE A 656 -27.35 -2.18 12.55
N MET A 657 -26.09 -2.53 12.28
CA MET A 657 -25.31 -3.39 13.17
C MET A 657 -24.99 -2.71 14.50
N MET A 658 -24.74 -1.40 14.52
CA MET A 658 -24.57 -0.64 15.75
C MET A 658 -25.80 -0.76 16.64
N ASN A 659 -27.02 -0.64 16.10
CA ASN A 659 -28.28 -0.76 16.83
C ASN A 659 -28.59 -2.21 17.28
N ILE A 660 -28.17 -3.21 16.51
CA ILE A 660 -28.38 -4.61 16.89
C ILE A 660 -27.45 -5.03 18.04
N ILE A 661 -26.21 -4.52 18.06
CA ILE A 661 -25.17 -4.95 18.99
C ILE A 661 -25.15 -4.12 20.28
N PHE A 662 -25.44 -2.81 20.18
CA PHE A 662 -25.41 -1.85 21.29
C PHE A 662 -26.75 -1.12 21.41
#